data_AF-A0A1A9HUW0-F1
#
_entry.id   AF-A0A1A9HUW0-F1
#
_cell.length_a   1.000
_cell.length_b   1.000
_cell.length_c   1.000
_cell.angle_alpha   90.00
_cell.angle_beta   90.00
_cell.angle_gamma   90.00
#
_symmetry.space_group_name_H-M   'P 1'
#
loop_
_entity.id
_entity.type
_entity.pdbx_description
1 polymer ?
#
loop_
_entity_poly.entity_id
_entity_poly.type
_entity_poly.pdbx_seq_one_letter_code
_entity_poly.pdbx_strand_id
1 'polypeptide(L)'
;MMQATPSPDRWQFWIDRGGTFTDLVGRAPDGTLQTLKLLSENPEHYRDAAVEGIRRLLSLKAGEPITADRVDCVKMGTTVATNALLERRGDRTLLVTTRGFRDALRIATQARPKLFERHIQLPELLYERVVEADERVDAQGVAIAALDDDALRVDLQSAFDAGLRACAIVFLHGWRAPAHELAAKRLAQEIGFTQISVSHEVSPLMKLIPRGDTTVVDAYLSPILRRYVDQVAAEMPGVRLFFMQSSGGLTEARRFQGKDAILSGPAGGIVGMVRTAEAAGHDRLIGFDMGGTSTDVSHFAGEFERAFDTEVAGVRMRAPMMSIHTVAAGGGSVIAFDGARLRVGPASAGANPGPASYRRGGPLATTDANVMLGRIQPAHFPKVFGPGADEPLDGEVVKTRFDELAGQMSAAGKPMTAEDAAAGALQIAVGAMANAIKRISVARGYDVTGYTLQCFGGAGGQAACLVADALGMTRILAHPFAGVLSAYGMGLADQTAMREASIERALDADGLSAARETASSLAAQAGGELESQGVPAAALRTIARAQVRYQGTDTALTCPLPLDGSAAAAIAAIREAFEQAYRRRFAFLMPDRALVIEAVSVEALAAGASLEAPVEAAIASTHRPEPLERVRMYCLADESPAGWRDAELHHRESLQPGARIDGPAIVAERNATTVVDAGWRAELQSSGDLLLTRVRDRTRTRALGTEADPVVLEVFNNLFMNIAEQMGLRLQNTAHSVNIKERLDFSCALFDAQGQLIANAPHMPVHLGSMSESIRSVIERNPAMKRGDVYVLNDPYHGGTHLPDITVVTPVFLDEDDAAPGFFVASRGHHADIGGITPGSMPPFSKDIGEEGVLIDNFQLVEQGRLREAELQALLRSGPHPSRNPAQNLADLRAQVAANEKGVQELQAMVVQFGRATVEAYMQHVQDNAEASVRRVISVLKDGAFTLPLDNGARIQVKVTVDAAARRATVDFTGTSAQQSNNFNAPKSITMAAVLYVFRTLVDDAIPLNAGCLKPIDVIVPEGCMLNPRFPAAVVAGNVETSQCVTNALYGALGVMAAGQCTMNNFTFGDATHQYYETISGGSGAGPGFDGTSVVQTHMTNSRLTDPEVLEFRFPVRLDSYAIRQGSGGAGRWRGGEGGERRIRFLTPMTASILSNGRTSGAFGMAGGLPGAMGENVVERADGRIEVLGHIGQVEMAPGDVFVIRTPGGGGYGA
;
A
#
# COMPACT_ATOMS: atom_id res chain seq x y z
N MET A 1 -13.26 41.32 21.15
CA MET A 1 -14.60 41.43 20.51
C MET A 1 -15.46 40.33 21.10
N MET A 2 -16.72 40.66 21.42
CA MET A 2 -17.62 39.87 22.26
C MET A 2 -17.90 38.47 21.68
N GLN A 3 -17.96 37.51 22.59
CA GLN A 3 -18.39 36.12 22.39
C GLN A 3 -19.77 36.06 21.72
N ALA A 4 -19.91 35.18 20.72
CA ALA A 4 -21.21 34.71 20.26
C ALA A 4 -21.20 33.18 20.28
N THR A 5 -21.89 32.62 21.27
CA THR A 5 -22.45 31.27 21.22
C THR A 5 -23.30 31.14 19.94
N PRO A 6 -23.32 29.99 19.25
CA PRO A 6 -24.13 29.81 18.04
C PRO A 6 -25.58 30.22 18.31
N SER A 7 -26.08 31.18 17.53
CA SER A 7 -27.47 31.63 17.59
C SER A 7 -28.34 30.62 16.85
N PRO A 8 -29.41 30.09 17.47
CA PRO A 8 -30.36 29.21 16.79
C PRO A 8 -31.09 29.90 15.62
N ASP A 9 -30.94 31.21 15.43
CA ASP A 9 -31.72 31.99 14.45
C ASP A 9 -31.03 32.17 13.08
N ARG A 10 -29.94 31.43 12.79
CA ARG A 10 -29.14 31.59 11.55
C ARG A 10 -28.88 30.27 10.83
N TRP A 11 -28.66 30.36 9.53
CA TRP A 11 -28.35 29.19 8.69
C TRP A 11 -26.96 28.62 9.00
N GLN A 12 -26.84 27.30 8.89
CA GLN A 12 -25.56 26.61 8.78
C GLN A 12 -25.50 25.82 7.48
N PHE A 13 -24.34 25.77 6.83
CA PHE A 13 -24.15 25.00 5.60
C PHE A 13 -23.04 23.99 5.78
N TRP A 14 -23.29 22.75 5.38
CA TRP A 14 -22.34 21.65 5.41
C TRP A 14 -22.17 21.12 3.99
N ILE A 15 -20.93 21.08 3.50
CA ILE A 15 -20.66 20.95 2.06
C ILE A 15 -19.54 19.97 1.79
N ASP A 16 -19.80 18.94 0.99
CA ASP A 16 -18.75 18.11 0.42
C ASP A 16 -18.56 18.45 -1.05
N ARG A 17 -17.43 19.07 -1.37
CA ARG A 17 -17.05 19.33 -2.76
C ARG A 17 -16.25 18.15 -3.30
N GLY A 18 -16.97 17.18 -3.86
CA GLY A 18 -16.41 16.00 -4.53
C GLY A 18 -15.94 16.28 -5.97
N GLY A 19 -15.43 15.24 -6.65
CA GLY A 19 -14.95 15.36 -8.04
C GLY A 19 -16.05 15.49 -9.10
N THR A 20 -17.19 14.79 -8.92
CA THR A 20 -18.32 14.81 -9.87
C THR A 20 -19.40 15.80 -9.44
N PHE A 21 -19.83 15.70 -8.18
CA PHE A 21 -20.89 16.52 -7.61
C PHE A 21 -20.42 17.20 -6.33
N THR A 22 -20.98 18.37 -6.08
CA THR A 22 -20.91 19.08 -4.81
C THR A 22 -22.22 18.87 -4.07
N ASP A 23 -22.11 18.31 -2.88
CA ASP A 23 -23.23 17.93 -2.02
C ASP A 23 -23.37 18.97 -0.91
N LEU A 24 -24.56 19.54 -0.76
CA LEU A 24 -24.85 20.56 0.26
C LEU A 24 -25.97 20.10 1.17
N VAL A 25 -25.79 20.34 2.46
CA VAL A 25 -26.82 20.26 3.49
C VAL A 25 -26.92 21.63 4.17
N GLY A 26 -28.04 22.32 4.01
CA GLY A 26 -28.36 23.56 4.71
C GLY A 26 -29.25 23.28 5.91
N ARG A 27 -28.83 23.67 7.11
CA ARG A 27 -29.67 23.71 8.30
C ARG A 27 -30.26 25.11 8.44
N ALA A 28 -31.58 25.21 8.29
CA ALA A 28 -32.31 26.45 8.46
C ALA A 28 -32.39 26.86 9.95
N PRO A 29 -32.72 28.14 10.26
CA PRO A 29 -32.91 28.62 11.63
C PRO A 29 -33.92 27.82 12.46
N ASP A 30 -34.94 27.25 11.82
CA ASP A 30 -35.93 26.39 12.49
C ASP A 30 -35.44 24.95 12.74
N GLY A 31 -34.19 24.66 12.36
CA GLY A 31 -33.57 23.34 12.48
C GLY A 31 -33.84 22.40 11.30
N THR A 32 -34.67 22.77 10.32
CA THR A 32 -34.95 21.93 9.16
C THR A 32 -33.73 21.76 8.26
N LEU A 33 -33.56 20.56 7.68
CA LEU A 33 -32.46 20.24 6.79
C LEU A 33 -32.92 20.24 5.34
N GLN A 34 -32.17 20.94 4.49
CA GLN A 34 -32.40 21.01 3.04
C GLN A 34 -31.15 20.52 2.30
N THR A 35 -31.34 19.66 1.31
CA THR A 35 -30.22 19.09 0.53
C THR A 35 -30.22 19.62 -0.90
N LEU A 36 -29.04 19.90 -1.45
CA LEU A 36 -28.87 20.30 -2.84
C LEU A 36 -27.63 19.60 -3.43
N LYS A 37 -27.72 19.18 -4.70
CA LYS A 37 -26.63 18.53 -5.43
C LYS A 37 -26.38 19.28 -6.73
N LEU A 38 -25.14 19.71 -6.95
CA LEU A 38 -24.72 20.45 -8.14
C LEU A 38 -23.52 19.76 -8.78
N LEU A 39 -23.29 19.96 -10.08
CA LEU A 39 -22.04 19.52 -10.71
C LEU A 39 -20.88 20.31 -10.11
N SER A 40 -19.81 19.64 -9.71
CA SER A 40 -18.66 20.30 -9.06
C SER A 40 -17.94 21.29 -9.96
N GLU A 41 -17.97 21.06 -11.27
CA GLU A 41 -17.43 21.96 -12.29
C GLU A 41 -18.50 22.23 -13.35
N ASN A 42 -18.96 23.48 -13.42
CA ASN A 42 -19.88 23.94 -14.46
C ASN A 42 -19.66 25.43 -14.77
N PRO A 43 -18.50 25.79 -15.39
CA PRO A 43 -18.06 27.17 -15.54
C PRO A 43 -18.99 28.03 -16.40
N GLU A 44 -19.84 27.41 -17.22
CA GLU A 44 -20.86 28.10 -18.02
C GLU A 44 -21.99 28.69 -17.16
N HIS A 45 -22.19 28.17 -15.94
CA HIS A 45 -23.31 28.53 -15.08
C HIS A 45 -22.90 29.16 -13.75
N TYR A 46 -21.79 28.75 -13.15
CA TYR A 46 -21.31 29.29 -11.87
C TYR A 46 -19.79 29.13 -11.70
N ARG A 47 -19.19 30.04 -10.92
CA ARG A 47 -17.74 30.01 -10.63
C ARG A 47 -17.36 28.97 -9.58
N ASP A 48 -18.22 28.77 -8.58
CA ASP A 48 -18.02 27.79 -7.50
C ASP A 48 -19.36 27.19 -7.07
N ALA A 49 -19.44 25.86 -7.03
CA ALA A 49 -20.66 25.12 -6.75
C ALA A 49 -21.11 25.26 -5.28
N ALA A 50 -20.17 25.37 -4.33
CA ALA A 50 -20.50 25.51 -2.91
C ALA A 50 -21.16 26.88 -2.65
N VAL A 51 -20.56 27.95 -3.16
CA VAL A 51 -21.13 29.31 -3.06
C VAL A 51 -22.48 29.39 -3.78
N GLU A 52 -22.59 28.85 -4.99
CA GLU A 52 -23.85 28.84 -5.74
C GLU A 52 -24.95 28.07 -5.01
N GLY A 53 -24.63 26.91 -4.43
CA GLY A 53 -25.59 26.12 -3.67
C GLY A 53 -26.11 26.86 -2.44
N ILE A 54 -25.23 27.55 -1.70
CA ILE A 54 -25.64 28.43 -0.59
C ILE A 54 -26.58 29.54 -1.09
N ARG A 55 -26.25 30.19 -2.22
CA ARG A 55 -27.09 31.24 -2.82
C ARG A 55 -28.49 30.73 -3.14
N ARG A 56 -28.60 29.54 -3.76
CA ARG A 56 -29.90 28.93 -4.09
C ARG A 56 -30.74 28.63 -2.86
N LEU A 57 -30.15 28.04 -1.82
CA LEU A 57 -30.85 27.73 -0.57
C LEU A 57 -31.28 29.01 0.18
N LEU A 58 -30.50 30.08 0.10
CA LEU A 58 -30.84 31.39 0.66
C LEU A 58 -31.75 32.24 -0.25
N SER A 59 -32.10 31.76 -1.45
CA SER A 59 -32.82 32.52 -2.49
C SER A 59 -32.18 33.87 -2.82
N LEU A 60 -30.85 33.93 -2.84
CA LEU A 60 -30.06 35.13 -3.17
C LEU A 60 -29.95 35.34 -4.68
N LYS A 61 -29.87 36.60 -5.11
CA LYS A 61 -29.54 36.92 -6.51
C LYS A 61 -28.03 36.77 -6.78
N ALA A 62 -27.67 36.61 -8.05
CA ALA A 62 -26.27 36.62 -8.47
C ALA A 62 -25.58 37.92 -8.00
N GLY A 63 -24.43 37.79 -7.34
CA GLY A 63 -23.64 38.92 -6.82
C GLY A 63 -24.08 39.49 -5.46
N GLU A 64 -25.20 39.05 -4.88
CA GLU A 64 -25.63 39.49 -3.54
C GLU A 64 -24.75 38.85 -2.44
N PRO A 65 -24.16 39.57 -1.46
CA PRO A 65 -23.22 38.97 -0.53
C PRO A 65 -23.90 37.98 0.43
N ILE A 66 -23.21 36.87 0.75
CA ILE A 66 -23.62 35.98 1.84
C ILE A 66 -23.08 36.58 3.15
N THR A 67 -23.94 36.97 4.08
CA THR A 67 -23.52 37.72 5.28
C THR A 67 -23.61 36.89 6.57
N ALA A 68 -22.77 37.24 7.54
CA ALA A 68 -22.76 36.65 8.88
C ALA A 68 -24.08 36.87 9.66
N ASP A 69 -24.92 37.82 9.24
CA ASP A 69 -26.25 38.04 9.82
C ASP A 69 -27.23 36.92 9.47
N ARG A 70 -27.05 36.27 8.30
CA ARG A 70 -27.90 35.18 7.82
C ARG A 70 -27.29 33.81 8.04
N VAL A 71 -25.96 33.72 8.04
CA VAL A 71 -25.20 32.47 8.11
C VAL A 71 -24.26 32.48 9.31
N ASP A 72 -24.42 31.51 10.20
CA ASP A 72 -23.56 31.34 11.38
C ASP A 72 -22.19 30.76 10.98
N CYS A 73 -22.19 29.65 10.25
CA CYS A 73 -20.96 29.02 9.76
C CYS A 73 -21.17 28.18 8.49
N VAL A 74 -20.08 27.94 7.79
CA VAL A 74 -19.95 26.95 6.72
C VAL A 74 -18.89 25.93 7.12
N LYS A 75 -19.24 24.65 7.05
CA LYS A 75 -18.35 23.52 7.29
C LYS A 75 -18.17 22.75 5.98
N MET A 76 -16.94 22.53 5.53
CA MET A 76 -16.71 22.02 4.18
C MET A 76 -15.54 21.04 4.09
N GLY A 77 -15.71 19.98 3.31
CA GLY A 77 -14.63 19.14 2.81
C GLY A 77 -14.41 19.41 1.33
N THR A 78 -13.19 19.16 0.86
CA THR A 78 -12.82 19.50 -0.51
C THR A 78 -11.83 18.50 -1.08
N THR A 79 -12.05 18.08 -2.32
CA THR A 79 -11.08 17.28 -3.07
C THR A 79 -10.01 18.12 -3.75
N VAL A 80 -9.95 19.44 -3.56
CA VAL A 80 -8.99 20.33 -4.24
C VAL A 80 -7.54 19.89 -4.01
N ALA A 81 -7.15 19.58 -2.76
CA ALA A 81 -5.80 19.09 -2.47
C ALA A 81 -5.52 17.73 -3.12
N THR A 82 -6.45 16.79 -2.97
CA THR A 82 -6.34 15.45 -3.55
C THR A 82 -6.24 15.50 -5.08
N ASN A 83 -7.06 16.32 -5.75
CA ASN A 83 -7.02 16.50 -7.20
C ASN A 83 -5.74 17.21 -7.63
N ALA A 84 -5.31 18.26 -6.93
CA ALA A 84 -4.04 18.93 -7.23
C ALA A 84 -2.84 17.99 -7.08
N LEU A 85 -2.87 17.06 -6.12
CA LEU A 85 -1.85 16.03 -5.96
C LEU A 85 -1.88 15.00 -7.10
N LEU A 86 -3.07 14.51 -7.47
CA LEU A 86 -3.28 13.53 -8.54
C LEU A 86 -2.93 14.10 -9.92
N GLU A 87 -3.30 15.35 -10.19
CA GLU A 87 -3.09 16.05 -11.45
C GLU A 87 -1.73 16.77 -11.54
N ARG A 88 -0.94 16.74 -10.45
CA ARG A 88 0.35 17.44 -10.34
C ARG A 88 0.23 18.95 -10.59
N ARG A 89 -0.79 19.56 -9.99
CA ARG A 89 -1.13 21.00 -10.10
C ARG A 89 -0.94 21.79 -8.80
N GLY A 90 0.03 21.40 -7.96
CA GLY A 90 0.45 22.20 -6.80
C GLY A 90 1.39 23.35 -7.17
N ASP A 91 1.89 24.04 -6.14
CA ASP A 91 2.79 25.18 -6.31
C ASP A 91 4.25 24.76 -6.51
N ARG A 92 5.02 25.56 -7.23
CA ARG A 92 6.44 25.27 -7.50
C ARG A 92 7.23 25.33 -6.18
N THR A 93 7.80 24.20 -5.78
CA THR A 93 8.33 24.01 -4.43
C THR A 93 9.85 23.82 -4.44
N LEU A 94 10.55 24.55 -3.57
CA LEU A 94 11.96 24.36 -3.23
C LEU A 94 12.09 23.32 -2.10
N LEU A 95 13.04 22.39 -2.22
CA LEU A 95 13.50 21.55 -1.10
C LEU A 95 14.82 22.10 -0.55
N VAL A 96 14.91 22.32 0.76
CA VAL A 96 16.13 22.66 1.47
C VAL A 96 16.47 21.50 2.39
N THR A 97 17.64 20.90 2.23
CA THR A 97 18.04 19.70 2.95
C THR A 97 19.50 19.73 3.36
N THR A 98 19.91 18.81 4.22
CA THR A 98 21.29 18.65 4.66
C THR A 98 22.20 18.29 3.49
N ARG A 99 23.40 18.89 3.44
CA ARG A 99 24.41 18.53 2.44
C ARG A 99 24.72 17.04 2.40
N GLY A 100 24.79 16.50 1.18
CA GLY A 100 24.97 15.07 0.91
C GLY A 100 23.64 14.32 0.72
N PHE A 101 22.50 14.98 0.90
CA PHE A 101 21.17 14.38 0.87
C PHE A 101 20.25 14.99 -0.19
N ARG A 102 20.78 15.72 -1.18
CA ARG A 102 19.97 16.30 -2.27
C ARG A 102 19.04 15.31 -2.97
N ASP A 103 19.49 14.07 -3.14
CA ASP A 103 18.75 13.03 -3.87
C ASP A 103 17.97 12.10 -2.93
N ALA A 104 17.97 12.35 -1.62
CA ALA A 104 17.41 11.43 -0.63
C ALA A 104 15.95 11.09 -0.89
N LEU A 105 15.10 12.10 -1.17
CA LEU A 105 13.67 11.86 -1.44
C LEU A 105 13.44 11.20 -2.81
N ARG A 106 14.29 11.47 -3.80
CA ARG A 106 14.25 10.81 -5.12
C ARG A 106 14.73 9.37 -5.09
N ILE A 107 15.78 9.07 -4.35
CA ILE A 107 16.27 7.70 -4.14
C ILE A 107 15.29 6.94 -3.25
N ALA A 108 14.66 7.63 -2.29
CA ALA A 108 13.55 7.10 -1.55
C ALA A 108 13.97 5.82 -0.79
N THR A 109 13.26 4.72 -1.04
CA THR A 109 13.56 3.40 -0.49
C THR A 109 14.29 2.51 -1.49
N GLN A 110 14.81 3.04 -2.61
CA GLN A 110 15.42 2.35 -3.77
C GLN A 110 14.60 1.25 -4.47
N ALA A 111 13.48 0.82 -3.88
CA ALA A 111 12.61 -0.22 -4.45
C ALA A 111 11.85 0.27 -5.68
N ARG A 112 11.69 -0.60 -6.67
CA ARG A 112 10.82 -0.37 -7.82
C ARG A 112 9.35 -0.66 -7.48
N PRO A 113 8.38 0.15 -7.95
CA PRO A 113 6.96 -0.04 -7.66
C PRO A 113 6.39 -1.37 -8.20
N LYS A 114 6.82 -1.79 -9.39
CA LYS A 114 6.31 -2.99 -10.07
C LYS A 114 7.45 -3.92 -10.47
N LEU A 115 7.43 -5.16 -9.95
CA LEU A 115 8.58 -6.06 -10.06
C LEU A 115 8.95 -6.50 -11.48
N PHE A 116 7.95 -6.63 -12.37
CA PHE A 116 8.10 -7.27 -13.68
C PHE A 116 8.10 -6.28 -14.85
N GLU A 117 7.97 -4.98 -14.60
CA GLU A 117 8.07 -3.96 -15.65
C GLU A 117 9.53 -3.75 -16.06
N ARG A 118 9.78 -3.73 -17.38
CA ARG A 118 11.11 -3.45 -17.95
C ARG A 118 11.43 -1.96 -17.95
N HIS A 119 10.42 -1.13 -18.24
CA HIS A 119 10.48 0.32 -18.07
C HIS A 119 10.05 0.66 -16.65
N ILE A 120 11.02 0.81 -15.76
CA ILE A 120 10.74 1.18 -14.36
C ILE A 120 10.31 2.64 -14.35
N GLN A 121 9.12 2.93 -13.81
CA GLN A 121 8.65 4.29 -13.63
C GLN A 121 8.52 4.58 -12.14
N LEU A 122 9.21 5.63 -11.69
CA LEU A 122 9.12 6.12 -10.32
C LEU A 122 8.08 7.24 -10.23
N PRO A 123 7.46 7.43 -9.06
CA PRO A 123 6.60 8.58 -8.83
C PRO A 123 7.30 9.90 -9.15
N GLU A 124 6.57 10.84 -9.74
CA GLU A 124 7.06 12.19 -10.00
C GLU A 124 7.33 12.95 -8.70
N LEU A 125 8.41 13.74 -8.69
CA LEU A 125 8.77 14.56 -7.55
C LEU A 125 7.88 15.80 -7.46
N LEU A 126 7.54 16.20 -6.23
CA LEU A 126 6.73 17.39 -5.97
C LEU A 126 7.54 18.69 -5.82
N TYR A 127 8.87 18.60 -5.83
CA TYR A 127 9.78 19.74 -5.75
C TYR A 127 10.55 19.93 -7.06
N GLU A 128 10.88 21.17 -7.37
CA GLU A 128 11.53 21.55 -8.64
C GLU A 128 13.05 21.71 -8.48
N ARG A 129 13.49 22.25 -7.33
CA ARG A 129 14.90 22.53 -7.04
C ARG A 129 15.25 22.06 -5.64
N VAL A 130 16.51 21.68 -5.45
CA VAL A 130 17.08 21.34 -4.14
C VAL A 130 18.21 22.30 -3.81
N VAL A 131 18.26 22.74 -2.54
CA VAL A 131 19.37 23.47 -1.93
C VAL A 131 19.91 22.61 -0.79
N GLU A 132 21.23 22.44 -0.78
CA GLU A 132 21.95 21.69 0.25
C GLU A 132 22.57 22.67 1.24
N ALA A 133 21.99 22.77 2.42
CA ALA A 133 22.50 23.60 3.48
C ALA A 133 23.73 22.95 4.14
N ASP A 134 24.69 23.81 4.51
CA ASP A 134 25.90 23.42 5.23
C ASP A 134 25.61 23.35 6.72
N GLU A 135 25.04 22.24 7.18
CA GLU A 135 24.81 21.95 8.59
C GLU A 135 24.89 20.45 8.88
N ARG A 136 25.10 20.07 10.14
CA ARG A 136 24.96 18.66 10.54
C ARG A 136 24.69 18.46 12.02
N VAL A 137 23.77 17.55 12.34
CA VAL A 137 23.49 17.03 13.68
C VAL A 137 23.62 15.50 13.69
N ASP A 138 23.98 14.91 14.84
CA ASP A 138 24.01 13.45 15.02
C ASP A 138 22.67 12.88 15.55
N ALA A 139 22.57 11.54 15.64
CA ALA A 139 21.37 10.85 16.12
C ALA A 139 21.03 11.17 17.59
N GLN A 140 21.96 11.73 18.36
CA GLN A 140 21.79 12.12 19.76
C GLN A 140 21.35 13.59 19.91
N GLY A 141 21.31 14.36 18.81
CA GLY A 141 20.94 15.77 18.79
C GLY A 141 22.11 16.72 19.02
N VAL A 142 23.36 16.25 18.92
CA VAL A 142 24.57 17.06 19.06
C VAL A 142 24.99 17.62 17.71
N ALA A 143 25.24 18.92 17.65
CA ALA A 143 25.71 19.59 16.44
C ALA A 143 27.14 19.11 16.08
N ILE A 144 27.28 18.54 14.89
CA ILE A 144 28.57 18.17 14.28
C ILE A 144 29.12 19.36 13.48
N ALA A 145 28.24 20.06 12.75
CA ALA A 145 28.54 21.27 12.01
C ALA A 145 27.41 22.27 12.21
N ALA A 146 27.75 23.52 12.54
CA ALA A 146 26.77 24.60 12.62
C ALA A 146 26.23 24.94 11.23
N LEU A 147 25.02 25.50 11.17
CA LEU A 147 24.44 26.02 9.93
C LEU A 147 25.24 27.24 9.42
N ASP A 148 25.63 27.21 8.14
CA ASP A 148 26.14 28.38 7.43
C ASP A 148 24.99 29.26 6.91
N ASP A 149 24.56 30.21 7.75
CA ASP A 149 23.45 31.12 7.45
C ASP A 149 23.71 31.98 6.20
N ASP A 150 24.95 32.39 5.96
CA ASP A 150 25.32 33.29 4.86
C ASP A 150 25.26 32.56 3.52
N ALA A 151 25.84 31.35 3.45
CA ALA A 151 25.76 30.51 2.27
C ALA A 151 24.30 30.14 1.95
N LEU A 152 23.54 29.72 2.95
CA LEU A 152 22.13 29.36 2.76
C LEU A 152 21.28 30.54 2.28
N ARG A 153 21.52 31.76 2.80
CA ARG A 153 20.80 32.96 2.35
C ARG A 153 20.98 33.21 0.86
N VAL A 154 22.20 33.05 0.33
CA VAL A 154 22.48 33.24 -1.11
C VAL A 154 21.69 32.24 -1.96
N ASP A 155 21.68 30.98 -1.57
CA ASP A 155 20.98 29.92 -2.30
C ASP A 155 19.46 30.08 -2.25
N LEU A 156 18.93 30.44 -1.08
CA LEU A 156 17.51 30.76 -0.91
C LEU A 156 17.10 31.97 -1.75
N GLN A 157 17.92 33.03 -1.79
CA GLN A 157 17.66 34.22 -2.61
C GLN A 157 17.66 33.86 -4.10
N SER A 158 18.62 33.05 -4.56
CA SER A 158 18.66 32.56 -5.95
C SER A 158 17.39 31.79 -6.32
N ALA A 159 16.90 30.92 -5.44
CA ALA A 159 15.67 30.17 -5.65
C ALA A 159 14.44 31.08 -5.69
N PHE A 160 14.38 32.08 -4.80
CA PHE A 160 13.33 33.08 -4.79
C PHE A 160 13.33 33.93 -6.08
N ASP A 161 14.49 34.38 -6.53
CA ASP A 161 14.62 35.17 -7.77
C ASP A 161 14.21 34.36 -9.02
N ALA A 162 14.33 33.03 -8.98
CA ALA A 162 13.83 32.11 -10.01
C ALA A 162 12.29 31.88 -9.96
N GLY A 163 11.58 32.58 -9.06
CA GLY A 163 10.13 32.56 -8.95
C GLY A 163 9.55 31.51 -8.01
N LEU A 164 10.39 30.79 -7.25
CA LEU A 164 9.89 29.86 -6.22
C LEU A 164 9.38 30.64 -5.01
N ARG A 165 8.20 30.27 -4.51
CA ARG A 165 7.53 30.94 -3.37
C ARG A 165 7.13 29.99 -2.25
N ALA A 166 7.13 28.69 -2.53
CA ALA A 166 6.95 27.62 -1.55
C ALA A 166 8.29 26.94 -1.27
N CYS A 167 8.56 26.65 0.01
CA CYS A 167 9.80 26.01 0.47
C CYS A 167 9.49 24.94 1.51
N ALA A 168 10.06 23.75 1.33
CA ALA A 168 10.10 22.65 2.30
C ALA A 168 11.51 22.55 2.89
N ILE A 169 11.64 22.63 4.22
CA ILE A 169 12.93 22.55 4.93
C ILE A 169 12.97 21.24 5.71
N VAL A 170 13.95 20.39 5.40
CA VAL A 170 14.06 19.02 5.92
C VAL A 170 15.52 18.71 6.25
N PHE A 171 15.89 18.75 7.53
CA PHE A 171 17.25 18.40 7.97
C PHE A 171 17.30 17.04 8.65
N LEU A 172 18.45 16.36 8.52
CA LEU A 172 18.67 15.09 9.21
C LEU A 172 18.68 15.32 10.73
N HIS A 173 17.96 14.47 11.45
CA HIS A 173 17.68 14.56 12.89
C HIS A 173 16.98 15.85 13.34
N GLY A 174 16.36 16.59 12.40
CA GLY A 174 15.59 17.81 12.70
C GLY A 174 14.42 17.59 13.66
N TRP A 175 13.85 16.38 13.68
CA TRP A 175 12.82 15.95 14.64
C TRP A 175 13.29 16.00 16.10
N ARG A 176 14.60 15.87 16.34
CA ARG A 176 15.23 15.88 17.66
C ARG A 176 15.93 17.21 17.96
N ALA A 177 16.52 17.83 16.94
CA ALA A 177 17.30 19.07 17.06
C ALA A 177 16.81 20.14 16.07
N PRO A 178 15.70 20.83 16.37
CA PRO A 178 15.02 21.72 15.41
C PRO A 178 15.74 23.05 15.17
N ALA A 179 16.81 23.36 15.89
CA ALA A 179 17.44 24.68 15.90
C ALA A 179 17.90 25.15 14.51
N HIS A 180 18.51 24.26 13.71
CA HIS A 180 18.95 24.60 12.36
C HIS A 180 17.77 24.79 11.40
N GLU A 181 16.74 23.94 11.48
CA GLU A 181 15.54 24.11 10.65
C GLU A 181 14.81 25.43 10.96
N LEU A 182 14.74 25.82 12.23
CA LEU A 182 14.17 27.10 12.65
C LEU A 182 15.01 28.30 12.16
N ALA A 183 16.33 28.16 12.09
CA ALA A 183 17.20 29.20 11.52
C ALA A 183 16.96 29.35 10.00
N ALA A 184 16.95 28.24 9.26
CA ALA A 184 16.62 28.23 7.83
C ALA A 184 15.22 28.81 7.54
N LYS A 185 14.23 28.51 8.39
CA LYS A 185 12.89 29.10 8.33
C LYS A 185 12.93 30.63 8.42
N ARG A 186 13.67 31.18 9.38
CA ARG A 186 13.81 32.64 9.54
C ARG A 186 14.43 33.28 8.30
N LEU A 187 15.49 32.68 7.74
CA LEU A 187 16.13 33.18 6.52
C LEU A 187 15.14 33.20 5.33
N ALA A 188 14.39 32.12 5.12
CA ALA A 188 13.38 32.05 4.06
C ALA A 188 12.25 33.10 4.26
N GLN A 189 11.83 33.35 5.51
CA GLN A 189 10.86 34.40 5.84
C GLN A 189 11.37 35.80 5.51
N GLU A 190 12.63 36.09 5.86
CA GLU A 190 13.25 37.39 5.59
C GLU A 190 13.41 37.68 4.09
N ILE A 191 13.66 36.65 3.28
CA ILE A 191 13.74 36.75 1.82
C ILE A 191 12.36 36.98 1.18
N GLY A 192 11.30 36.47 1.80
CA GLY A 192 9.91 36.71 1.39
C GLY A 192 9.18 35.48 0.83
N PHE A 193 9.64 34.26 1.10
CA PHE A 193 8.88 33.05 0.77
C PHE A 193 7.49 33.09 1.43
N THR A 194 6.44 32.84 0.65
CA THR A 194 5.05 32.99 1.12
C THR A 194 4.49 31.72 1.75
N GLN A 195 5.10 30.56 1.46
CA GLN A 195 4.80 29.28 2.09
C GLN A 195 6.12 28.62 2.51
N ILE A 196 6.24 28.29 3.79
CA ILE A 196 7.41 27.63 4.36
C ILE A 196 6.92 26.49 5.26
N SER A 197 7.19 25.26 4.86
CA SER A 197 6.87 24.06 5.63
C SER A 197 8.17 23.48 6.20
N VAL A 198 8.19 23.23 7.51
CA VAL A 198 9.41 22.82 8.23
C VAL A 198 9.20 21.46 8.86
N SER A 199 10.15 20.55 8.66
CA SER A 199 9.89 19.12 8.85
C SER A 199 9.56 18.74 10.29
N HIS A 200 10.23 19.32 11.29
CA HIS A 200 9.89 19.10 12.70
C HIS A 200 8.54 19.69 13.13
N GLU A 201 7.97 20.65 12.40
CA GLU A 201 6.64 21.21 12.69
C GLU A 201 5.54 20.39 12.00
N VAL A 202 5.83 19.91 10.79
CA VAL A 202 4.89 19.17 9.93
C VAL A 202 4.73 17.72 10.40
N SER A 203 5.84 17.03 10.67
CA SER A 203 5.85 15.61 11.09
C SER A 203 7.02 15.38 12.06
N PRO A 204 6.83 15.60 13.39
CA PRO A 204 7.88 15.61 14.42
C PRO A 204 8.39 14.21 14.81
N LEU A 205 8.49 13.30 13.84
CA LEU A 205 8.87 11.91 14.05
C LEU A 205 10.18 11.57 13.33
N MET A 206 10.89 10.57 13.86
CA MET A 206 12.06 9.98 13.21
C MET A 206 11.69 9.40 11.83
N LYS A 207 12.70 9.27 10.97
CA LYS A 207 12.73 8.84 9.55
C LYS A 207 12.74 10.02 8.57
N LEU A 208 13.88 10.26 7.93
CA LEU A 208 14.10 11.38 7.01
C LEU A 208 13.16 11.34 5.81
N ILE A 209 12.99 10.16 5.20
CA ILE A 209 12.26 10.02 3.94
C ILE A 209 10.76 10.31 4.09
N PRO A 210 10.00 9.62 4.96
CA PRO A 210 8.58 9.91 5.14
C PRO A 210 8.32 11.30 5.72
N ARG A 211 9.19 11.79 6.63
CA ARG A 211 9.08 13.16 7.15
C ARG A 211 9.30 14.19 6.04
N GLY A 212 10.31 13.98 5.19
CA GLY A 212 10.61 14.86 4.08
C GLY A 212 9.51 14.91 3.04
N ASP A 213 8.99 13.76 2.59
CA ASP A 213 7.89 13.71 1.63
C ASP A 213 6.64 14.44 2.15
N THR A 214 6.29 14.24 3.44
CA THR A 214 5.16 14.93 4.07
C THR A 214 5.35 16.45 4.07
N THR A 215 6.57 16.90 4.34
CA THR A 215 6.91 18.33 4.38
C THR A 215 6.83 18.96 2.99
N VAL A 216 7.26 18.23 1.95
CA VAL A 216 7.13 18.65 0.56
C VAL A 216 5.66 18.70 0.14
N VAL A 217 4.87 17.66 0.45
CA VAL A 217 3.41 17.65 0.17
C VAL A 217 2.73 18.86 0.78
N ASP A 218 3.06 19.19 2.02
CA ASP A 218 2.49 20.35 2.71
C ASP A 218 2.84 21.67 2.01
N ALA A 219 4.12 21.87 1.67
CA ALA A 219 4.58 23.07 0.95
C ALA A 219 3.95 23.19 -0.44
N TYR A 220 3.78 22.06 -1.13
CA TYR A 220 3.24 21.96 -2.48
C TYR A 220 1.74 22.28 -2.55
N LEU A 221 0.96 21.82 -1.57
CA LEU A 221 -0.51 21.90 -1.59
C LEU A 221 -1.08 23.11 -0.82
N SER A 222 -0.43 23.55 0.26
CA SER A 222 -0.94 24.65 1.10
C SER A 222 -1.26 25.95 0.33
N PRO A 223 -0.45 26.40 -0.66
CA PRO A 223 -0.77 27.60 -1.42
C PRO A 223 -2.05 27.48 -2.25
N ILE A 224 -2.30 26.29 -2.83
CA ILE A 224 -3.51 26.01 -3.63
C ILE A 224 -4.75 26.08 -2.74
N LEU A 225 -4.68 25.45 -1.57
CA LEU A 225 -5.76 25.46 -0.59
C LEU A 225 -6.07 26.88 -0.11
N ARG A 226 -5.02 27.66 0.20
CA ARG A 226 -5.20 29.04 0.65
C ARG A 226 -5.88 29.92 -0.40
N ARG A 227 -5.53 29.79 -1.68
CA ARG A 227 -6.22 30.48 -2.78
C ARG A 227 -7.71 30.10 -2.86
N TYR A 228 -8.05 28.83 -2.67
CA TYR A 228 -9.43 28.37 -2.66
C TYR A 228 -10.20 28.91 -1.44
N VAL A 229 -9.60 28.82 -0.25
CA VAL A 229 -10.15 29.39 0.99
C VAL A 229 -10.42 30.88 0.83
N ASP A 230 -9.45 31.65 0.31
CA ASP A 230 -9.57 33.09 0.13
C ASP A 230 -10.67 33.43 -0.90
N GLN A 231 -10.83 32.63 -1.97
CA GLN A 231 -11.92 32.79 -2.94
C GLN A 231 -13.30 32.59 -2.28
N VAL A 232 -13.48 31.53 -1.50
CA VAL A 232 -14.75 31.26 -0.81
C VAL A 232 -15.03 32.33 0.23
N ALA A 233 -14.02 32.71 1.03
CA ALA A 233 -14.14 33.73 2.07
C ALA A 233 -14.52 35.11 1.50
N ALA A 234 -14.05 35.45 0.30
CA ALA A 234 -14.39 36.71 -0.36
C ALA A 234 -15.90 36.83 -0.71
N GLU A 235 -16.59 35.71 -0.96
CA GLU A 235 -18.02 35.68 -1.26
C GLU A 235 -18.91 35.74 0.01
N MET A 236 -18.31 35.51 1.19
CA MET A 236 -19.03 35.47 2.46
C MET A 236 -18.31 36.19 3.61
N PRO A 237 -18.14 37.53 3.52
CA PRO A 237 -17.36 38.29 4.48
C PRO A 237 -17.94 38.17 5.90
N GLY A 238 -17.06 37.80 6.85
CA GLY A 238 -17.40 37.67 8.27
C GLY A 238 -18.06 36.34 8.67
N VAL A 239 -18.41 35.46 7.73
CA VAL A 239 -18.93 34.12 8.02
C VAL A 239 -17.79 33.21 8.48
N ARG A 240 -18.02 32.38 9.50
CA ARG A 240 -17.02 31.43 10.00
C ARG A 240 -16.89 30.26 9.04
N LEU A 241 -15.67 29.98 8.61
CA LEU A 241 -15.35 28.88 7.68
C LEU A 241 -14.55 27.80 8.38
N PHE A 242 -15.05 26.56 8.32
CA PHE A 242 -14.38 25.38 8.84
C PHE A 242 -14.14 24.38 7.73
N PHE A 243 -12.97 23.77 7.75
CA PHE A 243 -12.55 22.76 6.80
C PHE A 243 -12.35 21.42 7.50
N MET A 244 -12.84 20.36 6.86
CA MET A 244 -12.61 18.99 7.27
C MET A 244 -11.14 18.62 7.05
N GLN A 245 -10.54 18.00 8.06
CA GLN A 245 -9.19 17.45 7.99
C GLN A 245 -9.24 15.95 7.68
N SER A 246 -8.15 15.41 7.13
CA SER A 246 -7.96 13.97 6.89
C SER A 246 -8.11 13.12 8.15
N SER A 247 -7.89 13.71 9.33
CA SER A 247 -8.06 13.08 10.64
C SER A 247 -9.54 12.91 11.08
N GLY A 248 -10.47 13.56 10.36
CA GLY A 248 -11.91 13.60 10.62
C GLY A 248 -12.38 14.75 11.51
N GLY A 249 -11.48 15.67 11.90
CA GLY A 249 -11.82 16.87 12.65
C GLY A 249 -12.03 18.10 11.78
N LEU A 250 -12.69 19.11 12.32
CA LEU A 250 -12.81 20.44 11.71
C LEU A 250 -11.75 21.40 12.25
N THR A 251 -11.18 22.20 11.36
CA THR A 251 -10.30 23.34 11.69
C THR A 251 -10.74 24.60 10.97
N GLU A 252 -10.42 25.78 11.53
CA GLU A 252 -10.66 27.06 10.87
C GLU A 252 -9.86 27.18 9.56
N ALA A 253 -10.45 27.81 8.56
CA ALA A 253 -9.96 27.82 7.18
C ALA A 253 -8.51 28.31 7.01
N ARG A 254 -8.01 29.25 7.83
CA ARG A 254 -6.64 29.76 7.72
C ARG A 254 -5.59 28.84 8.34
N ARG A 255 -6.03 27.87 9.13
CA ARG A 255 -5.17 26.82 9.73
C ARG A 255 -5.17 25.53 8.90
N PHE A 256 -5.97 25.47 7.83
CA PHE A 256 -6.06 24.30 6.97
C PHE A 256 -4.81 24.15 6.10
N GLN A 257 -4.05 23.09 6.35
CA GLN A 257 -2.76 22.82 5.72
C GLN A 257 -2.85 21.71 4.65
N GLY A 258 -1.89 21.72 3.73
CA GLY A 258 -1.82 20.79 2.60
C GLY A 258 -1.86 19.32 3.01
N LYS A 259 -1.05 18.95 4.02
CA LYS A 259 -0.98 17.58 4.54
C LYS A 259 -2.29 17.08 5.16
N ASP A 260 -3.11 17.99 5.70
CA ASP A 260 -4.34 17.67 6.42
C ASP A 260 -5.58 17.70 5.52
N ALA A 261 -5.43 18.04 4.24
CA ALA A 261 -6.55 18.21 3.32
C ALA A 261 -6.82 16.98 2.43
N ILE A 262 -5.85 16.08 2.33
CA ILE A 262 -5.88 14.92 1.44
C ILE A 262 -6.92 13.92 1.95
N LEU A 263 -7.91 13.57 1.11
CA LEU A 263 -9.03 12.71 1.50
C LEU A 263 -9.92 13.28 2.62
N SER A 264 -9.96 14.62 2.76
CA SER A 264 -10.84 15.29 3.74
C SER A 264 -12.34 15.06 3.47
N GLY A 265 -12.78 15.02 2.20
CA GLY A 265 -14.17 14.71 1.84
C GLY A 265 -14.63 13.34 2.39
N PRO A 266 -13.95 12.24 2.02
CA PRO A 266 -14.23 10.89 2.55
C PRO A 266 -14.14 10.79 4.07
N ALA A 267 -13.26 11.55 4.73
CA ALA A 267 -13.20 11.60 6.20
C ALA A 267 -14.52 12.12 6.80
N GLY A 268 -15.15 13.12 6.17
CA GLY A 268 -16.51 13.56 6.52
C GLY A 268 -17.54 12.45 6.36
N GLY A 269 -17.43 11.64 5.31
CA GLY A 269 -18.26 10.44 5.08
C GLY A 269 -18.17 9.43 6.22
N ILE A 270 -16.95 9.15 6.70
CA ILE A 270 -16.72 8.27 7.86
C ILE A 270 -17.36 8.83 9.13
N VAL A 271 -17.19 10.12 9.41
CA VAL A 271 -17.85 10.76 10.56
C VAL A 271 -19.37 10.61 10.44
N GLY A 272 -19.92 10.87 9.25
CA GLY A 272 -21.35 10.73 8.98
C GLY A 272 -21.84 9.30 9.20
N MET A 273 -21.13 8.31 8.65
CA MET A 273 -21.38 6.89 8.89
C MET A 273 -21.44 6.57 10.37
N VAL A 274 -20.41 6.93 11.13
CA VAL A 274 -20.29 6.54 12.54
C VAL A 274 -21.40 7.18 13.35
N ARG A 275 -21.59 8.50 13.24
CA ARG A 275 -22.57 9.22 14.04
C ARG A 275 -24.01 8.79 13.75
N THR A 276 -24.33 8.51 12.48
CA THR A 276 -25.68 8.04 12.11
C THR A 276 -25.93 6.60 12.55
N ALA A 277 -24.94 5.73 12.42
CA ALA A 277 -25.09 4.34 12.85
C ALA A 277 -25.11 4.19 14.38
N GLU A 278 -24.31 4.98 15.13
CA GLU A 278 -24.37 5.04 16.60
C GLU A 278 -25.77 5.47 17.06
N ALA A 279 -26.36 6.48 16.42
CA ALA A 279 -27.73 6.93 16.70
C ALA A 279 -28.78 5.86 16.40
N ALA A 280 -28.51 4.98 15.42
CA ALA A 280 -29.34 3.81 15.11
C ALA A 280 -29.03 2.57 15.99
N GLY A 281 -28.09 2.67 16.94
CA GLY A 281 -27.75 1.58 17.87
C GLY A 281 -26.73 0.57 17.34
N HIS A 282 -25.90 0.96 16.37
CA HIS A 282 -24.85 0.13 15.78
C HIS A 282 -23.45 0.70 16.09
N ASP A 283 -22.59 -0.10 16.74
CA ASP A 283 -21.25 0.31 17.24
C ASP A 283 -20.08 -0.36 16.50
N ARG A 284 -20.38 -1.28 15.58
CA ARG A 284 -19.45 -2.08 14.79
C ARG A 284 -19.81 -2.02 13.32
N LEU A 285 -19.02 -1.28 12.55
CA LEU A 285 -19.36 -0.84 11.19
C LEU A 285 -18.27 -1.16 10.18
N ILE A 286 -18.70 -1.48 8.97
CA ILE A 286 -17.90 -1.37 7.76
C ILE A 286 -18.52 -0.25 6.92
N GLY A 287 -17.72 0.75 6.60
CA GLY A 287 -18.12 1.82 5.69
C GLY A 287 -17.97 1.42 4.24
N PHE A 288 -19.00 1.70 3.45
CA PHE A 288 -19.04 1.44 2.02
C PHE A 288 -19.60 2.67 1.29
N ASP A 289 -18.69 3.56 0.90
CA ASP A 289 -18.99 4.75 0.10
C ASP A 289 -18.69 4.48 -1.37
N MET A 290 -19.72 4.27 -2.20
CA MET A 290 -19.52 4.06 -3.63
C MET A 290 -20.00 5.28 -4.41
N GLY A 291 -19.05 5.95 -5.05
CA GLY A 291 -19.27 7.07 -5.95
C GLY A 291 -19.25 6.69 -7.43
N GLY A 292 -19.12 7.71 -8.28
CA GLY A 292 -19.00 7.53 -9.73
C GLY A 292 -17.62 7.04 -10.17
N THR A 293 -16.55 7.29 -9.42
CA THR A 293 -15.18 6.97 -9.87
C THR A 293 -14.51 5.88 -9.03
N SER A 294 -14.82 5.84 -7.74
CA SER A 294 -14.17 4.99 -6.76
C SER A 294 -15.15 4.53 -5.69
N THR A 295 -14.69 3.57 -4.88
CA THR A 295 -15.32 3.20 -3.61
C THR A 295 -14.32 3.44 -2.49
N ASP A 296 -14.74 4.15 -1.45
CA ASP A 296 -13.99 4.35 -0.22
C ASP A 296 -14.54 3.43 0.87
N VAL A 297 -13.66 2.61 1.45
CA VAL A 297 -14.03 1.66 2.52
C VAL A 297 -13.31 1.97 3.82
N SER A 298 -14.00 1.77 4.94
CA SER A 298 -13.48 2.04 6.29
C SER A 298 -14.00 1.04 7.33
N HIS A 299 -13.33 0.96 8.48
CA HIS A 299 -13.70 0.09 9.60
C HIS A 299 -13.86 0.94 10.86
N PHE A 300 -14.88 0.61 11.67
CA PHE A 300 -15.12 1.23 12.96
C PHE A 300 -15.62 0.20 13.97
N ALA A 301 -15.00 0.20 15.16
CA ALA A 301 -15.39 -0.66 16.28
C ALA A 301 -15.18 0.09 17.61
N GLY A 302 -16.03 1.08 17.88
CA GLY A 302 -15.99 1.92 19.08
C GLY A 302 -14.99 3.09 19.05
N GLU A 303 -14.04 3.10 18.12
CA GLU A 303 -13.14 4.24 17.88
C GLU A 303 -12.80 4.41 16.40
N PHE A 304 -12.47 5.64 15.99
CA PHE A 304 -12.02 5.94 14.64
C PHE A 304 -10.62 5.38 14.39
N GLU A 305 -10.49 4.47 13.43
CA GLU A 305 -9.19 3.98 13.00
C GLU A 305 -8.43 5.03 12.19
N ARG A 306 -7.14 5.21 12.52
CA ARG A 306 -6.25 6.14 11.82
C ARG A 306 -5.02 5.42 11.28
N ALA A 307 -4.62 5.78 10.08
CA ALA A 307 -3.34 5.42 9.49
C ALA A 307 -2.38 6.62 9.65
N PHE A 308 -1.14 6.33 10.02
CA PHE A 308 -0.10 7.35 10.20
C PHE A 308 0.88 7.38 9.04
N ASP A 309 1.13 6.24 8.38
CA ASP A 309 1.95 6.13 7.19
C ASP A 309 1.04 5.72 6.01
N THR A 310 0.88 6.59 5.02
CA THR A 310 0.03 6.37 3.85
C THR A 310 0.76 6.71 2.55
N GLU A 311 0.27 6.18 1.43
CA GLU A 311 0.74 6.54 0.10
C GLU A 311 -0.48 6.93 -0.74
N VAL A 312 -0.45 8.14 -1.30
CA VAL A 312 -1.51 8.67 -2.16
C VAL A 312 -0.87 9.19 -3.45
N ALA A 313 -1.34 8.73 -4.61
CA ALA A 313 -0.79 9.08 -5.92
C ALA A 313 0.73 8.81 -6.04
N GLY A 314 1.22 7.74 -5.43
CA GLY A 314 2.65 7.38 -5.37
C GLY A 314 3.49 8.29 -4.45
N VAL A 315 2.87 9.21 -3.72
CA VAL A 315 3.53 10.09 -2.76
C VAL A 315 3.31 9.56 -1.36
N ARG A 316 4.41 9.32 -0.64
CA ARG A 316 4.37 8.82 0.74
C ARG A 316 4.14 9.98 1.69
N MET A 317 3.40 9.74 2.76
CA MET A 317 3.17 10.75 3.78
C MET A 317 2.99 10.11 5.15
N ARG A 318 3.42 10.87 6.15
CA ARG A 318 3.35 10.53 7.57
C ARG A 318 2.52 11.58 8.29
N ALA A 319 1.21 11.42 8.22
CA ALA A 319 0.23 12.30 8.85
C ALA A 319 -0.97 11.48 9.33
N PRO A 320 -1.63 11.90 10.42
CA PRO A 320 -2.79 11.20 10.96
C PRO A 320 -3.99 11.36 10.01
N MET A 321 -4.36 10.26 9.37
CA MET A 321 -5.51 10.20 8.46
C MET A 321 -6.46 9.12 8.93
N MET A 322 -7.77 9.34 8.76
CA MET A 322 -8.73 8.25 8.87
C MET A 322 -8.30 7.10 7.95
N SER A 323 -8.36 5.87 8.44
CA SER A 323 -7.96 4.67 7.68
C SER A 323 -8.98 4.40 6.56
N ILE A 324 -8.89 5.17 5.49
CA ILE A 324 -9.68 5.04 4.27
C ILE A 324 -8.88 4.21 3.28
N HIS A 325 -9.50 3.17 2.73
CA HIS A 325 -8.94 2.44 1.60
C HIS A 325 -9.81 2.70 0.37
N THR A 326 -9.27 3.41 -0.61
CA THR A 326 -9.95 3.71 -1.88
C THR A 326 -9.66 2.60 -2.89
N VAL A 327 -10.68 2.16 -3.62
CA VAL A 327 -10.53 1.28 -4.78
C VAL A 327 -11.12 1.93 -6.01
N ALA A 328 -10.42 1.75 -7.15
CA ALA A 328 -10.85 2.21 -8.48
C ALA A 328 -12.01 1.36 -9.05
N ALA A 329 -12.99 1.07 -8.21
CA ALA A 329 -14.23 0.38 -8.51
C ALA A 329 -15.37 1.31 -8.10
N GLY A 330 -16.03 1.95 -9.05
CA GLY A 330 -17.18 2.83 -8.83
C GLY A 330 -18.20 2.67 -9.96
N GLY A 331 -19.21 3.54 -10.00
CA GLY A 331 -20.23 3.52 -11.05
C GLY A 331 -19.66 3.71 -12.47
N GLY A 332 -18.53 4.38 -12.60
CA GLY A 332 -17.88 4.72 -13.87
C GLY A 332 -16.72 3.81 -14.25
N SER A 333 -16.41 2.77 -13.46
CA SER A 333 -15.31 1.85 -13.80
C SER A 333 -15.57 1.18 -15.15
N VAL A 334 -14.60 1.32 -16.06
CA VAL A 334 -14.71 0.91 -17.46
C VAL A 334 -14.72 -0.61 -17.56
N ILE A 335 -15.63 -1.14 -18.36
CA ILE A 335 -15.75 -2.56 -18.71
C ILE A 335 -15.08 -2.79 -20.06
N ALA A 336 -14.12 -3.72 -20.12
CA ALA A 336 -13.37 -4.05 -21.33
C ALA A 336 -13.11 -5.56 -21.46
N PHE A 337 -12.99 -6.05 -22.69
CA PHE A 337 -12.62 -7.44 -22.99
C PHE A 337 -11.40 -7.46 -23.92
N ASP A 338 -10.38 -8.25 -23.57
CA ASP A 338 -9.09 -8.31 -24.29
C ASP A 338 -8.97 -9.49 -25.27
N GLY A 339 -10.06 -10.23 -25.49
CA GLY A 339 -10.09 -11.46 -26.28
C GLY A 339 -9.96 -12.74 -25.46
N ALA A 340 -9.60 -12.64 -24.16
CA ALA A 340 -9.56 -13.78 -23.25
C ALA A 340 -10.23 -13.51 -21.90
N ARG A 341 -10.12 -12.29 -21.36
CA ARG A 341 -10.62 -11.91 -20.03
C ARG A 341 -11.48 -10.66 -20.08
N LEU A 342 -12.54 -10.67 -19.28
CA LEU A 342 -13.35 -9.50 -18.97
C LEU A 342 -12.69 -8.75 -17.81
N ARG A 343 -12.54 -7.44 -17.93
CA ARG A 343 -11.91 -6.57 -16.91
C ARG A 343 -12.84 -5.41 -16.57
N VAL A 344 -12.82 -5.00 -15.31
CA VAL A 344 -13.53 -3.81 -14.82
C VAL A 344 -12.57 -2.92 -14.04
N GLY A 345 -12.41 -1.67 -14.49
CA GLY A 345 -11.39 -0.76 -13.95
C GLY A 345 -9.96 -1.16 -14.35
N PRO A 346 -8.93 -0.45 -13.82
CA PRO A 346 -9.01 0.69 -12.91
C PRO A 346 -9.39 2.02 -13.60
N ALA A 347 -9.45 2.05 -14.94
CA ALA A 347 -9.90 3.22 -15.66
C ALA A 347 -11.36 3.56 -15.31
N SER A 348 -11.67 4.85 -15.22
CA SER A 348 -13.02 5.36 -14.98
C SER A 348 -13.46 6.26 -16.12
N ALA A 349 -14.72 6.18 -16.50
CA ALA A 349 -15.36 7.08 -17.45
C ALA A 349 -15.65 8.46 -16.85
N GLY A 350 -15.59 8.60 -15.52
CA GLY A 350 -15.83 9.86 -14.80
C GLY A 350 -17.23 10.42 -15.02
N ALA A 351 -17.36 11.75 -15.02
CA ALA A 351 -18.60 12.46 -15.36
C ALA A 351 -18.67 12.85 -16.85
N ASN A 352 -17.49 12.96 -17.48
CA ASN A 352 -17.32 13.41 -18.85
C ASN A 352 -16.11 12.67 -19.47
N PRO A 353 -16.31 11.83 -20.51
CA PRO A 353 -17.58 11.59 -21.20
C PRO A 353 -18.60 10.78 -20.38
N GLY A 354 -18.21 10.20 -19.24
CA GLY A 354 -19.11 9.41 -18.39
C GLY A 354 -19.45 8.03 -18.96
N PRO A 355 -20.19 7.19 -18.23
CA PRO A 355 -20.75 5.94 -18.74
C PRO A 355 -21.45 6.10 -20.09
N ALA A 356 -21.56 5.03 -20.88
CA ALA A 356 -22.20 5.08 -22.20
C ALA A 356 -23.64 5.62 -22.13
N SER A 357 -24.34 5.31 -21.05
CA SER A 357 -25.69 5.81 -20.75
C SER A 357 -25.79 7.33 -20.51
N TYR A 358 -24.69 8.06 -20.32
CA TYR A 358 -24.70 9.52 -20.05
C TYR A 358 -24.86 10.37 -21.32
N ARG A 359 -25.01 9.75 -22.51
CA ARG A 359 -25.24 10.42 -23.80
C ARG A 359 -24.09 11.34 -24.26
N ARG A 360 -22.85 11.00 -23.88
CA ARG A 360 -21.63 11.78 -24.16
C ARG A 360 -20.51 10.99 -24.84
N GLY A 361 -20.83 9.80 -25.36
CA GLY A 361 -19.91 8.98 -26.15
C GLY A 361 -18.89 8.17 -25.33
N GLY A 362 -19.02 8.10 -24.01
CA GLY A 362 -18.09 7.36 -23.16
C GLY A 362 -18.27 5.84 -23.22
N PRO A 363 -17.37 5.04 -22.61
CA PRO A 363 -17.32 3.58 -22.71
C PRO A 363 -18.39 2.87 -21.85
N LEU A 364 -18.55 1.55 -22.00
CA LEU A 364 -19.32 0.74 -21.04
C LEU A 364 -18.68 0.83 -19.66
N ALA A 365 -19.50 1.03 -18.63
CA ALA A 365 -19.09 1.11 -17.23
C ALA A 365 -20.02 0.34 -16.28
N THR A 366 -19.66 0.22 -14.99
CA THR A 366 -20.48 -0.46 -13.96
C THR A 366 -21.93 0.05 -13.90
N THR A 367 -22.15 1.36 -14.07
CA THR A 367 -23.50 1.96 -14.13
C THR A 367 -24.28 1.41 -15.31
N ASP A 368 -23.63 1.25 -16.48
CA ASP A 368 -24.25 0.66 -17.65
C ASP A 368 -24.61 -0.82 -17.42
N ALA A 369 -23.79 -1.58 -16.66
CA ALA A 369 -24.16 -2.94 -16.25
C ALA A 369 -25.42 -2.94 -15.37
N ASN A 370 -25.54 -2.00 -14.41
CA ASN A 370 -26.75 -1.86 -13.60
C ASN A 370 -27.98 -1.45 -14.43
N VAL A 371 -27.82 -0.61 -15.45
CA VAL A 371 -28.89 -0.26 -16.40
C VAL A 371 -29.27 -1.48 -17.25
N MET A 372 -28.30 -2.21 -17.79
CA MET A 372 -28.51 -3.41 -18.61
C MET A 372 -29.29 -4.50 -17.83
N LEU A 373 -28.97 -4.67 -16.54
CA LEU A 373 -29.61 -5.65 -15.67
C LEU A 373 -30.92 -5.15 -15.04
N GLY A 374 -31.39 -3.94 -15.38
CA GLY A 374 -32.61 -3.35 -14.80
C GLY A 374 -32.52 -3.07 -13.31
N ARG A 375 -31.31 -3.02 -12.73
CA ARG A 375 -31.05 -2.62 -11.34
C ARG A 375 -31.18 -1.10 -11.17
N ILE A 376 -30.94 -0.34 -12.23
CA ILE A 376 -31.28 1.08 -12.35
C ILE A 376 -32.36 1.23 -13.42
N GLN A 377 -33.44 1.95 -13.10
CA GLN A 377 -34.51 2.26 -14.03
C GLN A 377 -34.35 3.71 -14.54
N PRO A 378 -34.01 3.94 -15.83
CA PRO A 378 -33.73 5.28 -16.35
C PRO A 378 -34.84 6.32 -16.11
N ALA A 379 -36.10 5.90 -16.06
CA ALA A 379 -37.25 6.77 -15.82
C ALA A 379 -37.31 7.36 -14.39
N HIS A 380 -36.67 6.69 -13.43
CA HIS A 380 -36.64 7.06 -12.00
C HIS A 380 -35.29 7.59 -11.56
N PHE A 381 -34.38 7.81 -12.51
CA PHE A 381 -33.10 8.44 -12.29
C PHE A 381 -33.17 9.95 -12.62
N PRO A 382 -32.41 10.83 -11.94
CA PRO A 382 -32.36 12.24 -12.28
C PRO A 382 -32.10 12.51 -13.76
N LYS A 383 -32.92 13.39 -14.36
CA LYS A 383 -32.81 13.82 -15.75
C LYS A 383 -31.79 14.95 -15.88
N VAL A 384 -30.51 14.60 -15.86
CA VAL A 384 -29.39 15.55 -15.86
C VAL A 384 -28.36 15.27 -16.96
N PHE A 385 -28.72 14.43 -17.94
CA PHE A 385 -27.81 13.97 -18.99
C PHE A 385 -28.10 14.62 -20.35
N GLY A 386 -27.27 14.31 -21.33
CA GLY A 386 -27.36 14.88 -22.67
C GLY A 386 -26.84 16.32 -22.78
N PRO A 387 -26.84 16.91 -23.98
CA PRO A 387 -26.33 18.26 -24.21
C PRO A 387 -27.11 19.37 -23.47
N GLY A 388 -28.39 19.14 -23.18
CA GLY A 388 -29.27 20.07 -22.46
C GLY A 388 -29.32 19.89 -20.94
N ALA A 389 -28.66 18.86 -20.39
CA ALA A 389 -28.70 18.47 -18.98
C ALA A 389 -30.12 18.25 -18.41
N ASP A 390 -31.01 17.70 -19.24
CA ASP A 390 -32.44 17.48 -18.94
C ASP A 390 -32.97 16.12 -19.45
N GLU A 391 -32.08 15.23 -19.92
CA GLU A 391 -32.43 13.92 -20.45
C GLU A 391 -32.17 12.78 -19.43
N PRO A 392 -32.93 11.65 -19.51
CA PRO A 392 -32.64 10.45 -18.73
C PRO A 392 -31.45 9.65 -19.30
N LEU A 393 -30.98 8.66 -18.54
CA LEU A 393 -29.99 7.68 -18.99
C LEU A 393 -30.43 6.98 -20.29
N ASP A 394 -29.48 6.69 -21.18
CA ASP A 394 -29.73 5.99 -22.45
C ASP A 394 -29.59 4.47 -22.32
N GLY A 395 -30.71 3.75 -22.18
CA GLY A 395 -30.71 2.29 -22.11
C GLY A 395 -30.47 1.59 -23.44
N GLU A 396 -30.77 2.22 -24.58
CA GLU A 396 -30.62 1.60 -25.91
C GLU A 396 -29.15 1.53 -26.32
N VAL A 397 -28.38 2.59 -26.04
CA VAL A 397 -26.93 2.60 -26.25
C VAL A 397 -26.25 1.52 -25.40
N VAL A 398 -26.69 1.36 -24.14
CA VAL A 398 -26.17 0.33 -23.23
C VAL A 398 -26.40 -1.07 -23.80
N LYS A 399 -27.65 -1.37 -24.20
CA LYS A 399 -28.02 -2.66 -24.78
C LYS A 399 -27.19 -2.99 -26.02
N THR A 400 -27.12 -2.05 -26.96
CA THR A 400 -26.35 -2.22 -28.22
C THR A 400 -24.90 -2.59 -27.94
N ARG A 401 -24.25 -1.90 -26.98
CA ARG A 401 -22.84 -2.14 -26.67
C ARG A 401 -22.60 -3.44 -25.89
N PHE A 402 -23.52 -3.84 -25.03
CA PHE A 402 -23.40 -5.16 -24.37
C PHE A 402 -23.67 -6.31 -25.35
N ASP A 403 -24.55 -6.14 -26.34
CA ASP A 403 -24.73 -7.11 -27.42
C ASP A 403 -23.43 -7.29 -28.23
N GLU A 404 -22.73 -6.18 -28.55
CA GLU A 404 -21.42 -6.22 -29.20
C GLU A 404 -20.36 -6.93 -28.34
N LEU A 405 -20.28 -6.60 -27.05
CA LEU A 405 -19.34 -7.21 -26.10
C LEU A 405 -19.61 -8.72 -25.95
N ALA A 406 -20.87 -9.12 -25.80
CA ALA A 406 -21.28 -10.51 -25.71
C ALA A 406 -20.95 -11.29 -27.00
N GLY A 407 -21.09 -10.66 -28.17
CA GLY A 407 -20.65 -11.22 -29.45
C GLY A 407 -19.14 -11.48 -29.50
N GLN A 408 -18.33 -10.53 -29.00
CA GLN A 408 -16.87 -10.69 -28.91
C GLN A 408 -16.48 -11.82 -27.95
N MET A 409 -17.11 -11.90 -26.78
CA MET A 409 -16.86 -12.95 -25.78
C MET A 409 -17.29 -14.33 -26.29
N SER A 410 -18.43 -14.41 -26.98
CA SER A 410 -18.92 -15.65 -27.60
C SER A 410 -17.96 -16.17 -28.68
N ALA A 411 -17.35 -15.28 -29.47
CA ALA A 411 -16.36 -15.66 -30.48
C ALA A 411 -15.06 -16.23 -29.86
N ALA A 412 -14.75 -15.89 -28.61
CA ALA A 412 -13.56 -16.35 -27.91
C ALA A 412 -13.77 -17.63 -27.09
N GLY A 413 -15.00 -18.12 -26.93
CA GLY A 413 -15.29 -19.27 -26.05
C GLY A 413 -16.74 -19.72 -26.05
N LYS A 414 -17.34 -19.79 -24.85
CA LYS A 414 -18.73 -20.23 -24.64
C LYS A 414 -19.71 -19.16 -25.13
N PRO A 415 -20.92 -19.54 -25.60
CA PRO A 415 -21.98 -18.57 -25.90
C PRO A 415 -22.28 -17.68 -24.69
N MET A 416 -22.28 -16.38 -24.89
CA MET A 416 -22.53 -15.35 -23.87
C MET A 416 -23.67 -14.43 -24.34
N THR A 417 -24.57 -14.08 -23.42
CA THR A 417 -25.59 -13.05 -23.63
C THR A 417 -25.11 -11.69 -23.13
N ALA A 418 -25.80 -10.61 -23.52
CA ALA A 418 -25.55 -9.26 -22.99
C ALA A 418 -25.73 -9.21 -21.47
N GLU A 419 -26.73 -9.93 -20.94
CA GLU A 419 -26.97 -10.06 -19.51
C GLU A 419 -25.84 -10.82 -18.80
N ASP A 420 -25.30 -11.89 -19.41
CA ASP A 420 -24.17 -12.63 -18.83
C ASP A 420 -22.91 -11.75 -18.74
N ALA A 421 -22.62 -10.98 -19.80
CA ALA A 421 -21.49 -10.05 -19.83
C ALA A 421 -21.65 -8.94 -18.76
N ALA A 422 -22.86 -8.36 -18.64
CA ALA A 422 -23.15 -7.34 -17.64
C ALA A 422 -23.11 -7.90 -16.20
N ALA A 423 -23.68 -9.09 -15.98
CA ALA A 423 -23.65 -9.78 -14.69
C ALA A 423 -22.21 -10.15 -14.27
N GLY A 424 -21.40 -10.65 -15.21
CA GLY A 424 -19.99 -10.95 -14.98
C GLY A 424 -19.18 -9.69 -14.63
N ALA A 425 -19.41 -8.58 -15.34
CA ALA A 425 -18.78 -7.30 -15.02
C ALA A 425 -19.15 -6.82 -13.60
N LEU A 426 -20.43 -6.93 -13.21
CA LEU A 426 -20.87 -6.56 -11.87
C LEU A 426 -20.22 -7.46 -10.78
N GLN A 427 -20.09 -8.76 -11.03
CA GLN A 427 -19.41 -9.68 -10.11
C GLN A 427 -17.92 -9.36 -9.95
N ILE A 428 -17.22 -8.99 -11.02
CA ILE A 428 -15.81 -8.56 -10.96
C ILE A 428 -15.69 -7.28 -10.12
N ALA A 429 -16.57 -6.29 -10.33
CA ALA A 429 -16.58 -5.05 -9.56
C ALA A 429 -16.87 -5.31 -8.07
N VAL A 430 -17.87 -6.14 -7.76
CA VAL A 430 -18.21 -6.56 -6.38
C VAL A 430 -17.04 -7.31 -5.73
N GLY A 431 -16.37 -8.19 -6.46
CA GLY A 431 -15.18 -8.90 -5.99
C GLY A 431 -14.05 -7.94 -5.60
N ALA A 432 -13.77 -6.93 -6.43
CA ALA A 432 -12.79 -5.89 -6.14
C ALA A 432 -13.15 -5.08 -4.87
N MET A 433 -14.42 -4.66 -4.72
CA MET A 433 -14.92 -3.94 -3.55
C MET A 433 -14.87 -4.80 -2.27
N ALA A 434 -15.31 -6.06 -2.32
CA ALA A 434 -15.25 -6.98 -1.19
C ALA A 434 -13.79 -7.27 -0.77
N ASN A 435 -12.87 -7.39 -1.72
CA ASN A 435 -11.45 -7.55 -1.42
C ASN A 435 -10.86 -6.31 -0.72
N ALA A 436 -11.29 -5.11 -1.09
CA ALA A 436 -10.93 -3.88 -0.39
C ALA A 436 -11.34 -3.94 1.08
N ILE A 437 -12.59 -4.34 1.34
CA ILE A 437 -13.13 -4.46 2.69
C ILE A 437 -12.37 -5.53 3.48
N LYS A 438 -12.07 -6.69 2.89
CA LYS A 438 -11.27 -7.74 3.55
C LYS A 438 -9.88 -7.23 3.97
N ARG A 439 -9.23 -6.40 3.14
CA ARG A 439 -7.91 -5.81 3.44
C ARG A 439 -7.93 -4.89 4.67
N ILE A 440 -9.00 -4.13 4.86
CA ILE A 440 -9.13 -3.25 6.04
C ILE A 440 -9.73 -3.95 7.26
N SER A 441 -10.29 -5.15 7.11
CA SER A 441 -11.00 -5.85 8.19
C SER A 441 -10.38 -7.21 8.54
N VAL A 442 -10.69 -8.26 7.78
CA VAL A 442 -10.26 -9.65 8.01
C VAL A 442 -8.74 -9.80 8.06
N ALA A 443 -8.00 -9.09 7.20
CA ALA A 443 -6.54 -9.09 7.20
C ALA A 443 -5.93 -8.49 8.49
N ARG A 444 -6.70 -7.66 9.21
CA ARG A 444 -6.35 -7.10 10.52
C ARG A 444 -6.84 -7.96 11.69
N GLY A 445 -7.53 -9.07 11.41
CA GLY A 445 -8.01 -10.03 12.41
C GLY A 445 -9.44 -9.81 12.89
N TYR A 446 -10.25 -8.98 12.20
CA TYR A 446 -11.65 -8.76 12.55
C TYR A 446 -12.59 -9.77 11.87
N ASP A 447 -13.52 -10.35 12.64
CA ASP A 447 -14.67 -11.09 12.09
C ASP A 447 -15.81 -10.12 11.79
N VAL A 448 -16.05 -9.84 10.50
CA VAL A 448 -17.05 -8.87 10.04
C VAL A 448 -18.47 -9.42 9.95
N THR A 449 -18.68 -10.72 10.18
CA THR A 449 -20.00 -11.37 10.05
C THR A 449 -21.06 -10.70 10.94
N GLY A 450 -20.65 -10.28 12.14
CA GLY A 450 -21.50 -9.57 13.10
C GLY A 450 -21.57 -8.05 12.92
N TYR A 451 -20.81 -7.47 11.98
CA TYR A 451 -20.77 -6.02 11.75
C TYR A 451 -21.98 -5.58 10.89
N THR A 452 -22.20 -4.27 10.85
CA THR A 452 -23.21 -3.65 9.97
C THR A 452 -22.49 -2.95 8.82
N LEU A 453 -22.90 -3.21 7.58
CA LEU A 453 -22.38 -2.50 6.42
C LEU A 453 -23.13 -1.16 6.30
N GLN A 454 -22.49 -0.04 6.67
CA GLN A 454 -23.07 1.28 6.43
C GLN A 454 -22.83 1.65 4.97
N CYS A 455 -23.91 1.70 4.19
CA CYS A 455 -23.86 1.99 2.78
C CYS A 455 -24.19 3.46 2.52
N PHE A 456 -23.31 4.14 1.80
CA PHE A 456 -23.50 5.52 1.37
C PHE A 456 -22.80 5.81 0.04
N GLY A 457 -22.88 7.06 -0.41
CA GLY A 457 -22.53 7.43 -1.77
C GLY A 457 -23.67 7.13 -2.75
N GLY A 458 -23.72 7.87 -3.87
CA GLY A 458 -24.84 7.79 -4.81
C GLY A 458 -25.03 6.42 -5.47
N ALA A 459 -23.98 5.60 -5.53
CA ALA A 459 -24.01 4.27 -6.12
C ALA A 459 -23.93 3.12 -5.10
N GLY A 460 -23.72 3.40 -3.80
CA GLY A 460 -23.54 2.36 -2.77
C GLY A 460 -24.70 1.37 -2.73
N GLY A 461 -25.92 1.88 -2.66
CA GLY A 461 -27.13 1.05 -2.53
C GLY A 461 -27.32 0.06 -3.69
N GLN A 462 -26.66 0.27 -4.83
CA GLN A 462 -26.80 -0.56 -6.03
C GLN A 462 -26.07 -1.91 -5.89
N ALA A 463 -24.98 -1.94 -5.11
CA ALA A 463 -24.10 -3.09 -4.93
C ALA A 463 -24.06 -3.63 -3.49
N ALA A 464 -24.66 -2.93 -2.52
CA ALA A 464 -24.54 -3.22 -1.09
C ALA A 464 -24.90 -4.67 -0.71
N CYS A 465 -26.02 -5.20 -1.19
CA CYS A 465 -26.43 -6.59 -0.92
C CYS A 465 -25.41 -7.60 -1.46
N LEU A 466 -24.92 -7.41 -2.69
CA LEU A 466 -23.93 -8.31 -3.30
C LEU A 466 -22.59 -8.26 -2.57
N VAL A 467 -22.14 -7.07 -2.16
CA VAL A 467 -20.92 -6.89 -1.36
C VAL A 467 -21.07 -7.51 0.03
N ALA A 468 -22.20 -7.30 0.71
CA ALA A 468 -22.49 -7.91 2.00
C ALA A 468 -22.52 -9.45 1.89
N ASP A 469 -23.16 -10.01 0.87
CA ASP A 469 -23.17 -11.45 0.60
C ASP A 469 -21.75 -11.98 0.33
N ALA A 470 -20.92 -11.26 -0.44
CA ALA A 470 -19.53 -11.65 -0.69
C ALA A 470 -18.65 -11.65 0.59
N LEU A 471 -19.03 -10.86 1.60
CA LEU A 471 -18.36 -10.75 2.90
C LEU A 471 -18.99 -11.62 3.99
N GLY A 472 -20.15 -12.24 3.73
CA GLY A 472 -20.91 -13.00 4.74
C GLY A 472 -21.63 -12.12 5.78
N MET A 473 -21.78 -10.82 5.51
CA MET A 473 -22.49 -9.90 6.40
C MET A 473 -24.00 -10.06 6.24
N THR A 474 -24.75 -9.87 7.33
CA THR A 474 -26.20 -10.09 7.37
C THR A 474 -27.04 -8.83 7.52
N ARG A 475 -26.37 -7.67 7.70
CA ARG A 475 -27.01 -6.38 7.97
C ARG A 475 -26.36 -5.26 7.17
N ILE A 476 -27.20 -4.44 6.55
CA ILE A 476 -26.81 -3.21 5.84
C ILE A 476 -27.69 -2.08 6.36
N LEU A 477 -27.10 -0.92 6.59
CA LEU A 477 -27.82 0.27 7.03
C LEU A 477 -27.61 1.39 5.99
N ALA A 478 -28.71 2.01 5.57
CA ALA A 478 -28.72 3.09 4.59
C ALA A 478 -29.55 4.29 5.10
N HIS A 479 -28.83 5.34 5.51
CA HIS A 479 -29.39 6.58 6.02
C HIS A 479 -30.14 7.38 4.93
N PRO A 480 -31.21 8.16 5.24
CA PRO A 480 -31.90 9.01 4.25
C PRO A 480 -31.00 9.96 3.46
N PHE A 481 -29.90 10.37 4.08
CA PHE A 481 -28.88 11.23 3.48
C PHE A 481 -27.69 10.45 2.92
N ALA A 482 -27.81 9.14 2.65
CA ALA A 482 -26.72 8.31 2.11
C ALA A 482 -26.01 8.95 0.89
N GLY A 483 -26.76 9.56 -0.03
CA GLY A 483 -26.22 10.24 -1.21
C GLY A 483 -25.52 11.58 -0.96
N VAL A 484 -25.56 12.12 0.26
CA VAL A 484 -24.91 13.37 0.72
C VAL A 484 -24.29 13.21 2.12
N LEU A 485 -23.97 11.97 2.52
CA LEU A 485 -23.63 11.63 3.90
C LEU A 485 -22.32 12.28 4.34
N SER A 486 -21.39 12.48 3.40
CA SER A 486 -20.12 13.17 3.65
C SER A 486 -20.34 14.62 4.09
N ALA A 487 -21.21 15.36 3.39
CA ALA A 487 -21.60 16.71 3.77
C ALA A 487 -22.31 16.73 5.14
N TYR A 488 -23.20 15.76 5.39
CA TYR A 488 -23.88 15.62 6.67
C TYR A 488 -22.91 15.35 7.82
N GLY A 489 -21.95 14.45 7.62
CA GLY A 489 -20.92 14.10 8.59
C GLY A 489 -20.00 15.27 8.94
N MET A 490 -19.73 16.17 7.99
CA MET A 490 -19.02 17.43 8.28
C MET A 490 -19.81 18.32 9.24
N GLY A 491 -21.15 18.32 9.16
CA GLY A 491 -22.02 18.99 10.12
C GLY A 491 -21.84 18.47 11.56
N LEU A 492 -21.72 17.15 11.69
CA LEU A 492 -21.62 16.41 12.96
C LEU A 492 -20.19 16.31 13.51
N ALA A 493 -19.19 16.66 12.71
CA ALA A 493 -17.79 16.52 13.09
C ALA A 493 -17.39 17.43 14.26
N ASP A 494 -16.51 16.87 15.09
CA ASP A 494 -15.89 17.57 16.21
C ASP A 494 -14.83 18.55 15.67
N GLN A 495 -14.60 19.66 16.38
CA GLN A 495 -13.39 20.44 16.17
C GLN A 495 -12.26 19.77 16.94
N THR A 496 -11.14 19.51 16.26
CA THR A 496 -10.04 18.75 16.85
C THR A 496 -8.70 19.44 16.61
N ALA A 497 -7.80 19.29 17.57
CA ALA A 497 -6.40 19.67 17.42
C ALA A 497 -5.55 18.55 18.01
N MET A 498 -4.66 17.98 17.20
CA MET A 498 -3.75 16.93 17.66
C MET A 498 -2.32 17.43 17.65
N ARG A 499 -1.55 17.02 18.66
CA ARG A 499 -0.11 17.22 18.75
C ARG A 499 0.57 15.92 19.15
N GLU A 500 1.78 15.73 18.67
CA GLU A 500 2.59 14.56 18.97
C GLU A 500 4.06 14.98 19.13
N ALA A 501 4.79 14.24 19.96
CA ALA A 501 6.22 14.41 20.14
C ALA A 501 6.89 13.07 20.46
N SER A 502 8.03 12.79 19.82
CA SER A 502 8.89 11.65 20.16
C SER A 502 9.59 11.87 21.50
N ILE A 503 9.66 10.84 22.34
CA ILE A 503 10.39 10.87 23.62
C ILE A 503 11.43 9.76 23.75
N GLU A 504 11.22 8.60 23.12
CA GLU A 504 12.13 7.45 23.10
C GLU A 504 12.70 7.07 24.50
N ARG A 505 11.81 6.75 25.45
CA ARG A 505 12.16 6.39 26.85
C ARG A 505 11.62 5.01 27.24
N ALA A 506 12.28 4.32 28.16
CA ALA A 506 11.76 3.07 28.70
C ALA A 506 10.42 3.30 29.43
N LEU A 507 9.52 2.30 29.44
CA LEU A 507 8.29 2.33 30.22
C LEU A 507 8.61 1.97 31.68
N ASP A 508 9.19 2.93 32.38
CA ASP A 508 9.47 2.92 33.81
C ASP A 508 8.94 4.22 34.47
N ALA A 509 9.28 4.46 35.74
CA ALA A 509 8.80 5.64 36.46
C ALA A 509 9.29 6.96 35.85
N ASP A 510 10.54 7.01 35.41
CA ASP A 510 11.15 8.20 34.82
C ASP A 510 10.57 8.47 33.42
N GLY A 511 10.43 7.41 32.61
CA GLY A 511 9.81 7.49 31.29
C GLY A 511 8.34 7.89 31.36
N LEU A 512 7.58 7.40 32.35
CA LEU A 512 6.20 7.84 32.58
C LEU A 512 6.12 9.32 32.99
N SER A 513 7.03 9.79 33.85
CA SER A 513 7.07 11.22 34.24
C SER A 513 7.30 12.11 33.02
N ALA A 514 8.32 11.78 32.22
CA ALA A 514 8.60 12.50 30.98
C ALA A 514 7.43 12.47 29.99
N ALA A 515 6.74 11.32 29.87
CA ALA A 515 5.55 11.19 29.04
C ALA A 515 4.39 12.08 29.54
N ARG A 516 4.14 12.16 30.85
CA ARG A 516 3.09 13.01 31.44
C ARG A 516 3.39 14.51 31.30
N GLU A 517 4.65 14.91 31.49
CA GLU A 517 5.09 16.30 31.27
C GLU A 517 4.92 16.70 29.80
N THR A 518 5.33 15.82 28.89
CA THR A 518 5.17 16.02 27.45
C THR A 518 3.69 16.12 27.09
N ALA A 519 2.85 15.19 27.56
CA ALA A 519 1.40 15.23 27.35
C ALA A 519 0.77 16.52 27.88
N SER A 520 1.20 17.03 29.03
CA SER A 520 0.68 18.29 29.59
C SER A 520 1.02 19.49 28.71
N SER A 521 2.25 19.56 28.18
CA SER A 521 2.67 20.58 27.22
C SER A 521 1.87 20.50 25.92
N LEU A 522 1.72 19.29 25.36
CA LEU A 522 0.95 19.06 24.14
C LEU A 522 -0.54 19.40 24.33
N ALA A 523 -1.12 19.09 25.49
CA ALA A 523 -2.50 19.42 25.85
C ALA A 523 -2.73 20.93 25.89
N ALA A 524 -1.80 21.69 26.49
CA ALA A 524 -1.88 23.15 26.52
C ALA A 524 -1.80 23.76 25.11
N GLN A 525 -0.93 23.22 24.25
CA GLN A 525 -0.80 23.67 22.86
C GLN A 525 -2.06 23.37 22.04
N ALA A 526 -2.58 22.14 22.12
CA ALA A 526 -3.77 21.73 21.38
C ALA A 526 -5.04 22.44 21.90
N GLY A 527 -5.18 22.60 23.22
CA GLY A 527 -6.27 23.34 23.84
C GLY A 527 -6.25 24.82 23.47
N GLY A 528 -5.10 25.48 23.58
CA GLY A 528 -4.93 26.89 23.20
C GLY A 528 -5.20 27.13 21.71
N GLU A 529 -4.93 26.16 20.84
CA GLU A 529 -5.33 26.21 19.44
C GLU A 529 -6.86 26.25 19.28
N LEU A 530 -7.61 25.35 19.92
CA LEU A 530 -9.07 25.33 19.83
C LEU A 530 -9.70 26.57 20.48
N GLU A 531 -9.17 27.05 21.60
CA GLU A 531 -9.61 28.30 22.23
C GLU A 531 -9.47 29.50 21.29
N SER A 532 -8.36 29.58 20.55
CA SER A 532 -8.15 30.64 19.56
C SER A 532 -9.12 30.59 18.37
N GLN A 533 -9.82 29.46 18.17
CA GLN A 533 -10.87 29.27 17.16
C GLN A 533 -12.28 29.55 17.71
N GLY A 534 -12.37 30.02 18.97
CA GLY A 534 -13.62 30.38 19.63
C GLY A 534 -14.29 29.23 20.38
N VAL A 535 -13.57 28.13 20.66
CA VAL A 535 -14.07 27.07 21.54
C VAL A 535 -13.90 27.47 23.01
N PRO A 536 -14.96 27.42 23.85
CA PRO A 536 -14.83 27.68 25.28
C PRO A 536 -14.01 26.59 25.98
N ALA A 537 -13.13 26.98 26.92
CA ALA A 537 -12.32 26.05 27.71
C ALA A 537 -13.14 24.93 28.38
N ALA A 538 -14.35 25.25 28.86
CA ALA A 538 -15.25 24.29 29.50
C ALA A 538 -15.82 23.22 28.54
N ALA A 539 -15.75 23.43 27.22
CA ALA A 539 -16.19 22.49 26.20
C ALA A 539 -15.05 21.59 25.70
N LEU A 540 -13.81 21.82 26.15
CA LEU A 540 -12.64 21.07 25.71
C LEU A 540 -12.51 19.76 26.48
N ARG A 541 -12.24 18.69 25.74
CA ARG A 541 -11.82 17.39 26.27
C ARG A 541 -10.48 17.02 25.67
N THR A 542 -9.55 16.54 26.49
CA THR A 542 -8.25 16.05 26.04
C THR A 542 -8.17 14.53 26.17
N ILE A 543 -7.53 13.89 25.19
CA ILE A 543 -7.22 12.46 25.20
C ILE A 543 -5.71 12.32 25.00
N ALA A 544 -5.02 11.76 25.99
CA ALA A 544 -3.59 11.50 25.94
C ALA A 544 -3.32 10.03 25.65
N ARG A 545 -2.36 9.77 24.75
CA ARG A 545 -1.96 8.42 24.33
C ARG A 545 -0.43 8.32 24.28
N ALA A 546 0.07 7.13 24.57
CA ALA A 546 1.48 6.77 24.47
C ALA A 546 1.66 5.74 23.35
N GLN A 547 2.61 5.97 22.46
CA GLN A 547 3.04 5.00 21.45
C GLN A 547 4.06 4.08 22.12
N VAL A 548 3.70 2.81 22.36
CA VAL A 548 4.52 1.87 23.13
C VAL A 548 4.95 0.70 22.27
N ARG A 549 6.23 0.33 22.32
CA ARG A 549 6.83 -0.78 21.58
C ARG A 549 7.71 -1.64 22.48
N TYR A 550 8.01 -2.85 22.06
CA TYR A 550 9.11 -3.61 22.67
C TYR A 550 10.45 -3.01 22.27
N GLN A 551 11.40 -2.99 23.20
CA GLN A 551 12.75 -2.51 22.96
C GLN A 551 13.41 -3.26 21.79
N GLY A 552 13.95 -2.50 20.84
CA GLY A 552 14.56 -3.03 19.62
C GLY A 552 13.54 -3.48 18.55
N THR A 553 12.28 -3.04 18.64
CA THR A 553 11.26 -3.23 17.58
C THR A 553 10.73 -1.89 17.09
N ASP A 554 10.28 -1.78 15.83
CA ASP A 554 9.74 -0.52 15.25
C ASP A 554 8.20 -0.42 15.23
N THR A 555 7.48 -1.33 15.86
CA THR A 555 6.00 -1.23 15.90
C THR A 555 5.57 -0.78 17.27
N ALA A 556 5.31 0.52 17.39
CA ALA A 556 4.52 1.00 18.48
C ALA A 556 3.03 0.70 18.29
N LEU A 557 2.39 0.39 19.40
CA LEU A 557 0.95 0.32 19.53
C LEU A 557 0.51 1.48 20.42
N THR A 558 -0.55 2.14 19.99
CA THR A 558 -1.15 3.24 20.73
C THR A 558 -1.83 2.70 21.98
N CYS A 559 -1.41 3.20 23.14
CA CYS A 559 -1.96 2.85 24.44
C CYS A 559 -2.52 4.11 25.11
N PRO A 560 -3.64 4.02 25.86
CA PRO A 560 -4.08 5.14 26.70
C PRO A 560 -2.96 5.56 27.66
N LEU A 561 -2.76 6.87 27.85
CA LEU A 561 -1.79 7.41 28.81
C LEU A 561 -2.53 7.98 30.02
N PRO A 562 -2.57 7.27 31.17
CA PRO A 562 -3.18 7.80 32.39
C PRO A 562 -2.37 8.99 32.90
N LEU A 563 -2.98 10.18 32.91
CA LEU A 563 -2.36 11.41 33.42
C LEU A 563 -2.39 11.46 34.96
N ASP A 564 -3.37 10.82 35.58
CA ASP A 564 -3.56 10.79 37.03
C ASP A 564 -3.19 9.43 37.66
N GLY A 565 -3.12 9.38 38.99
CA GLY A 565 -2.86 8.16 39.75
C GLY A 565 -1.37 7.78 39.90
N SER A 566 -1.11 6.70 40.64
CA SER A 566 0.24 6.26 40.96
C SER A 566 0.98 5.72 39.72
N ALA A 567 2.30 5.94 39.67
CA ALA A 567 3.13 5.50 38.55
C ALA A 567 3.03 3.99 38.29
N ALA A 568 3.00 3.18 39.37
CA ALA A 568 2.88 1.72 39.27
C ALA A 568 1.57 1.28 38.59
N ALA A 569 0.44 1.90 38.94
CA ALA A 569 -0.86 1.57 38.34
C ALA A 569 -0.92 2.00 36.87
N ALA A 570 -0.39 3.19 36.53
CA ALA A 570 -0.37 3.68 35.16
C ALA A 570 0.53 2.82 34.25
N ILE A 571 1.73 2.44 34.71
CA ILE A 571 2.63 1.54 33.98
C ILE A 571 1.97 0.18 33.74
N ALA A 572 1.29 -0.38 34.76
CA ALA A 572 0.58 -1.64 34.64
C ALA A 572 -0.56 -1.56 33.60
N ALA A 573 -1.35 -0.49 33.63
CA ALA A 573 -2.44 -0.28 32.67
C ALA A 573 -1.93 -0.11 31.23
N ILE A 574 -0.86 0.67 31.02
CA ILE A 574 -0.21 0.82 29.71
C ILE A 574 0.30 -0.52 29.19
N ARG A 575 0.99 -1.30 30.04
CA ARG A 575 1.50 -2.63 29.69
C ARG A 575 0.38 -3.59 29.31
N GLU A 576 -0.70 -3.63 30.09
CA GLU A 576 -1.84 -4.50 29.81
C GLU A 576 -2.51 -4.14 28.48
N ALA A 577 -2.76 -2.85 28.24
CA ALA A 577 -3.32 -2.37 26.97
C ALA A 577 -2.42 -2.73 25.78
N PHE A 578 -1.11 -2.51 25.94
CA PHE A 578 -0.10 -2.88 24.94
C PHE A 578 -0.13 -4.38 24.66
N GLU A 579 -0.06 -5.23 25.69
CA GLU A 579 -0.01 -6.69 25.53
C GLU A 579 -1.30 -7.25 24.91
N GLN A 580 -2.47 -6.72 25.27
CA GLN A 580 -3.74 -7.13 24.66
C GLN A 580 -3.81 -6.72 23.18
N ALA A 581 -3.40 -5.51 22.84
CA ALA A 581 -3.31 -5.06 21.45
C ALA A 581 -2.26 -5.88 20.66
N TYR A 582 -1.13 -6.17 21.28
CA TYR A 582 -0.03 -6.94 20.69
C TYR A 582 -0.46 -8.40 20.42
N ARG A 583 -1.09 -9.09 21.37
CA ARG A 583 -1.62 -10.46 21.15
C ARG A 583 -2.66 -10.50 20.03
N ARG A 584 -3.58 -9.54 19.97
CA ARG A 584 -4.57 -9.45 18.88
C ARG A 584 -3.89 -9.31 17.51
N ARG A 585 -2.86 -8.47 17.42
CA ARG A 585 -2.18 -8.17 16.15
C ARG A 585 -1.13 -9.21 15.74
N PHE A 586 -0.46 -9.86 16.70
CA PHE A 586 0.72 -10.69 16.44
C PHE A 586 0.63 -12.13 16.98
N ALA A 587 -0.39 -12.46 17.78
CA ALA A 587 -0.66 -13.79 18.36
C ALA A 587 0.38 -14.34 19.38
N PHE A 588 1.39 -13.56 19.78
CA PHE A 588 2.36 -13.93 20.83
C PHE A 588 2.78 -12.69 21.65
N LEU A 589 3.61 -12.87 22.70
CA LEU A 589 4.24 -11.80 23.48
C LEU A 589 5.76 -12.03 23.63
N MET A 590 6.49 -10.98 24.00
CA MET A 590 7.93 -11.03 24.32
C MET A 590 8.19 -10.61 25.77
N PRO A 591 7.90 -11.48 26.77
CA PRO A 591 7.90 -11.11 28.18
C PRO A 591 9.28 -10.65 28.70
N ASP A 592 10.37 -11.15 28.11
CA ASP A 592 11.74 -10.82 28.54
C ASP A 592 12.24 -9.46 28.01
N ARG A 593 11.44 -8.73 27.21
CA ARG A 593 11.82 -7.43 26.66
C ARG A 593 11.17 -6.27 27.39
N ALA A 594 11.98 -5.24 27.63
CA ALA A 594 11.49 -3.96 28.13
C ALA A 594 10.56 -3.30 27.11
N LEU A 595 9.61 -2.51 27.61
CA LEU A 595 8.76 -1.65 26.79
C LEU A 595 9.38 -0.26 26.70
N VAL A 596 9.19 0.41 25.57
CA VAL A 596 9.68 1.77 25.27
C VAL A 596 8.49 2.60 24.84
N ILE A 597 8.35 3.79 25.43
CA ILE A 597 7.48 4.87 24.96
C ILE A 597 8.23 5.61 23.84
N GLU A 598 7.84 5.36 22.60
CA GLU A 598 8.39 6.00 21.40
C GLU A 598 7.99 7.48 21.34
N ALA A 599 6.69 7.74 21.47
CA ALA A 599 6.09 9.07 21.33
C ALA A 599 4.86 9.22 22.23
N VAL A 600 4.47 10.47 22.43
CA VAL A 600 3.24 10.86 23.14
C VAL A 600 2.40 11.71 22.20
N SER A 601 1.11 11.39 22.09
CA SER A 601 0.15 12.20 21.37
C SER A 601 -0.97 12.68 22.28
N VAL A 602 -1.41 13.91 22.04
CA VAL A 602 -2.56 14.50 22.71
C VAL A 602 -3.50 15.08 21.69
N GLU A 603 -4.77 14.73 21.85
CA GLU A 603 -5.87 15.21 21.03
C GLU A 603 -6.80 16.05 21.90
N ALA A 604 -6.96 17.33 21.57
CA ALA A 604 -7.99 18.19 22.13
C ALA A 604 -9.22 18.17 21.21
N LEU A 605 -10.40 18.07 21.80
CA LEU A 605 -11.67 17.87 21.12
C LEU A 605 -12.70 18.86 21.67
N ALA A 606 -13.51 19.40 20.76
CA ALA A 606 -14.74 20.11 21.09
C ALA A 606 -15.89 19.48 20.29
N ALA A 607 -16.91 19.01 21.01
CA ALA A 607 -18.01 18.26 20.41
C ALA A 607 -18.69 19.06 19.28
N GLY A 608 -18.95 18.39 18.17
CA GLY A 608 -19.72 18.89 17.05
C GLY A 608 -21.22 19.05 17.36
N ALA A 609 -22.02 19.25 16.32
CA ALA A 609 -23.47 19.26 16.48
C ALA A 609 -23.94 17.86 16.90
N SER A 610 -24.64 17.77 18.03
CA SER A 610 -25.24 16.52 18.49
C SER A 610 -26.52 16.26 17.71
N LEU A 611 -26.71 15.01 17.27
CA LEU A 611 -28.03 14.52 16.90
C LEU A 611 -28.85 14.48 18.19
N GLU A 612 -29.95 15.23 18.25
CA GLU A 612 -30.92 15.01 19.32
C GLU A 612 -31.32 13.53 19.28
N ALA A 613 -31.20 12.84 20.43
CA ALA A 613 -31.60 11.46 20.52
C ALA A 613 -33.05 11.33 19.99
N PRO A 614 -33.36 10.31 19.17
CA PRO A 614 -34.73 10.10 18.76
C PRO A 614 -35.58 10.05 20.04
N VAL A 615 -36.54 10.97 20.16
CA VAL A 615 -37.63 10.87 21.14
C VAL A 615 -38.13 9.45 21.06
N GLU A 616 -38.07 8.68 22.16
CA GLU A 616 -38.44 7.25 22.26
C GLU A 616 -39.37 6.86 21.12
N ALA A 617 -38.77 6.37 20.04
CA ALA A 617 -39.50 6.29 18.80
C ALA A 617 -40.53 5.18 18.97
N ALA A 618 -41.80 5.55 19.04
CA ALA A 618 -42.89 4.59 19.16
C ALA A 618 -42.68 3.51 18.09
N ILE A 619 -42.69 2.23 18.50
CA ILE A 619 -42.51 1.09 17.59
C ILE A 619 -43.57 1.23 16.49
N ALA A 620 -43.14 1.64 15.30
CA ALA A 620 -44.03 1.80 14.18
C ALA A 620 -44.59 0.41 13.81
N SER A 621 -45.90 0.31 13.62
CA SER A 621 -46.50 -0.97 13.24
C SER A 621 -45.98 -1.39 11.87
N THR A 622 -45.43 -2.61 11.80
CA THR A 622 -44.88 -3.15 10.57
C THR A 622 -45.96 -3.33 9.52
N HIS A 623 -45.73 -2.87 8.30
CA HIS A 623 -46.68 -3.01 7.18
C HIS A 623 -45.94 -3.24 5.87
N ARG A 624 -46.65 -3.75 4.85
CA ARG A 624 -46.12 -3.85 3.49
C ARG A 624 -46.63 -2.64 2.69
N PRO A 625 -45.76 -1.79 2.12
CA PRO A 625 -46.18 -0.66 1.29
C PRO A 625 -46.70 -1.14 -0.07
N GLU A 626 -47.57 -0.35 -0.70
CA GLU A 626 -47.95 -0.57 -2.10
C GLU A 626 -46.81 -0.13 -3.02
N PRO A 627 -46.38 -0.95 -4.00
CA PRO A 627 -45.35 -0.55 -4.94
C PRO A 627 -45.88 0.52 -5.90
N LEU A 628 -45.01 1.45 -6.29
CA LEU A 628 -45.32 2.43 -7.32
C LEU A 628 -45.59 1.72 -8.66
N GLU A 629 -44.73 0.77 -8.99
CA GLU A 629 -44.83 -0.07 -10.18
C GLU A 629 -44.06 -1.39 -10.01
N ARG A 630 -44.24 -2.29 -10.98
CA ARG A 630 -43.43 -3.50 -11.12
C ARG A 630 -42.57 -3.38 -12.37
N VAL A 631 -41.27 -3.51 -12.19
CA VAL A 631 -40.26 -3.42 -13.24
C VAL A 631 -39.54 -4.74 -13.43
N ARG A 632 -38.83 -4.90 -14.56
CA ARG A 632 -38.00 -6.07 -14.81
C ARG A 632 -36.60 -5.84 -14.27
N MET A 633 -36.10 -6.79 -13.48
CA MET A 633 -34.72 -6.81 -12.98
C MET A 633 -34.10 -8.19 -13.19
N TYR A 634 -32.90 -8.22 -13.75
CA TYR A 634 -32.11 -9.43 -13.90
C TYR A 634 -31.47 -9.78 -12.56
N CYS A 635 -31.88 -10.90 -11.98
CA CYS A 635 -31.35 -11.40 -10.72
C CYS A 635 -30.22 -12.39 -11.01
N LEU A 636 -29.12 -12.28 -10.26
CA LEU A 636 -28.07 -13.29 -10.26
C LEU A 636 -28.61 -14.61 -9.70
N ALA A 637 -27.89 -15.71 -9.96
CA ALA A 637 -28.31 -17.04 -9.52
C ALA A 637 -28.38 -17.12 -7.99
N ASP A 638 -29.51 -17.61 -7.49
CA ASP A 638 -29.78 -17.93 -6.09
C ASP A 638 -30.29 -19.39 -6.00
N GLU A 639 -31.35 -19.66 -5.25
CA GLU A 639 -32.06 -20.95 -5.32
C GLU A 639 -32.70 -21.18 -6.70
N SER A 640 -32.93 -20.11 -7.45
CA SER A 640 -33.38 -20.11 -8.83
C SER A 640 -32.24 -19.71 -9.78
N PRO A 641 -32.24 -20.18 -11.04
CA PRO A 641 -31.28 -19.72 -12.04
C PRO A 641 -31.25 -18.20 -12.18
N ALA A 642 -30.11 -17.67 -12.63
CA ALA A 642 -30.02 -16.29 -13.04
C ALA A 642 -31.06 -15.99 -14.13
N GLY A 643 -31.65 -14.80 -14.09
CA GLY A 643 -32.68 -14.44 -15.06
C GLY A 643 -33.51 -13.24 -14.66
N TRP A 644 -34.32 -12.77 -15.62
CA TRP A 644 -35.24 -11.65 -15.44
C TRP A 644 -36.43 -12.01 -14.55
N ARG A 645 -36.65 -11.22 -13.51
CA ARG A 645 -37.77 -11.34 -12.55
C ARG A 645 -38.52 -10.01 -12.42
N ASP A 646 -39.76 -10.08 -11.95
CA ASP A 646 -40.52 -8.87 -11.59
C ASP A 646 -40.02 -8.37 -10.24
N ALA A 647 -39.63 -7.10 -10.18
CA ALA A 647 -39.18 -6.42 -8.98
C ALA A 647 -40.15 -5.27 -8.63
N GLU A 648 -40.44 -5.11 -7.35
CA GLU A 648 -41.24 -3.97 -6.87
C GLU A 648 -40.38 -2.71 -6.84
N LEU A 649 -40.89 -1.61 -7.41
CA LEU A 649 -40.25 -0.30 -7.34
C LEU A 649 -41.01 0.60 -6.36
N HIS A 650 -40.27 1.20 -5.42
CA HIS A 650 -40.80 2.08 -4.39
C HIS A 650 -40.06 3.41 -4.39
N HIS A 651 -40.75 4.53 -4.17
CA HIS A 651 -40.11 5.80 -3.84
C HIS A 651 -39.92 5.91 -2.33
N ARG A 652 -38.70 6.16 -1.86
CA ARG A 652 -38.42 6.25 -0.42
C ARG A 652 -39.30 7.28 0.29
N GLU A 653 -39.52 8.44 -0.34
CA GLU A 653 -40.31 9.55 0.21
C GLU A 653 -41.80 9.22 0.39
N SER A 654 -42.29 8.15 -0.24
CA SER A 654 -43.68 7.67 -0.10
C SER A 654 -43.85 6.61 1.01
N LEU A 655 -42.74 6.10 1.55
CA LEU A 655 -42.77 5.07 2.58
C LEU A 655 -43.03 5.67 3.97
N GLN A 656 -43.75 4.92 4.81
CA GLN A 656 -43.96 5.26 6.21
C GLN A 656 -43.10 4.37 7.10
N PRO A 657 -42.63 4.86 8.28
CA PRO A 657 -41.92 4.00 9.24
C PRO A 657 -42.66 2.68 9.50
N GLY A 658 -41.91 1.59 9.59
CA GLY A 658 -42.41 0.22 9.69
C GLY A 658 -42.67 -0.47 8.34
N ALA A 659 -42.46 0.21 7.20
CA ALA A 659 -42.58 -0.40 5.87
C ALA A 659 -41.54 -1.52 5.67
N ARG A 660 -41.99 -2.69 5.22
CA ARG A 660 -41.16 -3.88 4.91
C ARG A 660 -41.25 -4.27 3.45
N ILE A 661 -40.10 -4.36 2.79
CA ILE A 661 -39.98 -4.65 1.36
C ILE A 661 -39.05 -5.86 1.17
N ASP A 662 -39.58 -6.95 0.61
CA ASP A 662 -38.80 -8.15 0.31
C ASP A 662 -38.19 -8.08 -1.10
N GLY A 663 -36.93 -8.49 -1.23
CA GLY A 663 -36.25 -8.56 -2.52
C GLY A 663 -36.74 -9.73 -3.40
N PRO A 664 -36.73 -9.60 -4.74
CA PRO A 664 -36.13 -8.51 -5.53
C PRO A 664 -36.97 -7.22 -5.55
N ALA A 665 -36.37 -6.10 -5.17
CA ALA A 665 -37.03 -4.78 -5.18
C ALA A 665 -36.01 -3.64 -5.38
N ILE A 666 -36.51 -2.48 -5.80
CA ILE A 666 -35.74 -1.24 -6.00
C ILE A 666 -36.39 -0.13 -5.19
N VAL A 667 -35.60 0.54 -4.35
CA VAL A 667 -35.99 1.76 -3.66
C VAL A 667 -35.29 2.93 -4.34
N ALA A 668 -36.06 3.70 -5.11
CA ALA A 668 -35.61 4.91 -5.77
C ALA A 668 -35.67 6.10 -4.79
N GLU A 669 -34.58 6.86 -4.71
CA GLU A 669 -34.42 7.98 -3.79
C GLU A 669 -33.98 9.21 -4.58
N ARG A 670 -34.24 10.42 -4.05
CA ARG A 670 -33.80 11.66 -4.72
C ARG A 670 -32.31 11.69 -5.07
N ASN A 671 -31.46 11.11 -4.22
CA ASN A 671 -30.00 11.20 -4.33
C ASN A 671 -29.29 9.83 -4.46
N ALA A 672 -30.02 8.72 -4.52
CA ALA A 672 -29.47 7.36 -4.54
C ALA A 672 -30.45 6.33 -5.11
N THR A 673 -29.98 5.11 -5.35
CA THR A 673 -30.85 3.96 -5.66
C THR A 673 -30.38 2.77 -4.84
N THR A 674 -31.29 2.20 -4.04
CA THR A 674 -31.01 1.04 -3.20
C THR A 674 -31.67 -0.19 -3.80
N VAL A 675 -30.87 -1.19 -4.13
CA VAL A 675 -31.34 -2.48 -4.66
C VAL A 675 -31.45 -3.47 -3.50
N VAL A 676 -32.65 -4.03 -3.32
CA VAL A 676 -32.90 -5.11 -2.36
C VAL A 676 -32.85 -6.42 -3.13
N ASP A 677 -31.68 -7.07 -3.14
CA ASP A 677 -31.50 -8.34 -3.85
C ASP A 677 -32.35 -9.48 -3.26
N ALA A 678 -32.59 -10.52 -4.05
CA ALA A 678 -33.40 -11.66 -3.62
C ALA A 678 -32.86 -12.27 -2.31
N GLY A 679 -33.77 -12.41 -1.33
CA GLY A 679 -33.44 -12.94 0.00
C GLY A 679 -33.00 -11.89 1.02
N TRP A 680 -32.89 -10.64 0.62
CA TRP A 680 -32.82 -9.50 1.53
C TRP A 680 -34.21 -8.91 1.77
N ARG A 681 -34.39 -8.27 2.93
CA ARG A 681 -35.56 -7.48 3.29
C ARG A 681 -35.10 -6.11 3.75
N ALA A 682 -35.70 -5.05 3.20
CA ALA A 682 -35.54 -3.69 3.70
C ALA A 682 -36.66 -3.33 4.67
N GLU A 683 -36.32 -2.69 5.79
CA GLU A 683 -37.26 -2.12 6.75
C GLU A 683 -36.97 -0.64 6.99
N LEU A 684 -37.97 0.23 6.83
CA LEU A 684 -37.84 1.65 7.15
C LEU A 684 -38.05 1.85 8.65
N GLN A 685 -37.00 2.24 9.36
CA GLN A 685 -37.03 2.50 10.79
C GLN A 685 -37.70 3.85 11.12
N SER A 686 -38.05 4.05 12.38
CA SER A 686 -38.64 5.30 12.87
C SER A 686 -37.68 6.50 12.83
N SER A 687 -36.37 6.25 12.83
CA SER A 687 -35.33 7.25 12.54
C SER A 687 -35.31 7.69 11.06
N GLY A 688 -36.02 6.98 10.18
CA GLY A 688 -35.96 7.16 8.74
C GLY A 688 -34.89 6.30 8.05
N ASP A 689 -34.06 5.59 8.80
CA ASP A 689 -33.04 4.68 8.26
C ASP A 689 -33.66 3.47 7.56
N LEU A 690 -33.02 3.00 6.49
CA LEU A 690 -33.40 1.76 5.83
C LEU A 690 -32.45 0.66 6.29
N LEU A 691 -32.95 -0.26 7.11
CA LEU A 691 -32.20 -1.43 7.59
C LEU A 691 -32.51 -2.61 6.67
N LEU A 692 -31.50 -3.11 5.96
CA LEU A 692 -31.61 -4.32 5.18
C LEU A 692 -31.07 -5.50 5.98
N THR A 693 -31.86 -6.56 6.05
CA THR A 693 -31.50 -7.80 6.75
C THR A 693 -31.58 -8.97 5.79
N ARG A 694 -30.61 -9.89 5.92
CA ARG A 694 -30.67 -11.17 5.21
C ARG A 694 -31.71 -12.07 5.88
N VAL A 695 -32.83 -12.34 5.20
CA VAL A 695 -33.97 -13.09 5.76
C VAL A 695 -34.05 -14.54 5.30
N ARG A 696 -33.30 -14.89 4.26
CA ARG A 696 -33.12 -16.28 3.79
C ARG A 696 -31.66 -16.65 3.98
N ASP A 697 -31.36 -17.85 4.46
CA ASP A 697 -29.96 -18.28 4.52
C ASP A 697 -29.33 -18.25 3.13
N ARG A 698 -28.03 -17.96 3.07
CA ARG A 698 -27.30 -18.09 1.82
C ARG A 698 -27.33 -19.55 1.41
N THR A 699 -28.00 -19.86 0.31
CA THR A 699 -27.72 -21.09 -0.41
C THR A 699 -26.24 -20.99 -0.79
N ARG A 700 -25.39 -21.82 -0.16
CA ARG A 700 -23.99 -21.96 -0.59
C ARG A 700 -24.05 -22.18 -2.09
N THR A 701 -23.43 -21.27 -2.84
CA THR A 701 -23.47 -21.27 -4.31
C THR A 701 -23.30 -22.69 -4.79
N ARG A 702 -24.26 -23.18 -5.59
CA ARG A 702 -24.15 -24.44 -6.33
C ARG A 702 -22.72 -24.56 -6.83
N ALA A 703 -22.09 -25.72 -6.58
CA ALA A 703 -20.72 -26.03 -6.96
C ALA A 703 -20.39 -25.39 -8.32
N LEU A 704 -19.55 -24.36 -8.29
CA LEU A 704 -18.93 -23.84 -9.51
C LEU A 704 -18.32 -25.04 -10.20
N GLY A 705 -18.67 -25.24 -11.48
CA GLY A 705 -18.13 -26.34 -12.25
C GLY A 705 -16.60 -26.30 -12.26
N THR A 706 -15.96 -27.45 -12.43
CA THR A 706 -14.50 -27.56 -12.53
C THR A 706 -13.96 -27.11 -13.89
N GLU A 707 -14.83 -26.71 -14.82
CA GLU A 707 -14.44 -26.17 -16.13
C GLU A 707 -13.94 -24.72 -16.01
N ALA A 708 -12.96 -24.36 -16.85
CA ALA A 708 -12.42 -23.01 -16.89
C ALA A 708 -13.48 -22.00 -17.37
N ASP A 709 -13.88 -21.10 -16.49
CA ASP A 709 -14.69 -19.93 -16.80
C ASP A 709 -13.80 -18.67 -16.69
N PRO A 710 -13.71 -17.81 -17.73
CA PRO A 710 -12.84 -16.63 -17.71
C PRO A 710 -13.11 -15.64 -16.58
N VAL A 711 -14.36 -15.50 -16.14
CA VAL A 711 -14.74 -14.61 -15.03
C VAL A 711 -14.29 -15.22 -13.71
N VAL A 712 -14.59 -16.51 -13.51
CA VAL A 712 -14.25 -17.22 -12.28
C VAL A 712 -12.73 -17.41 -12.15
N LEU A 713 -12.02 -17.56 -13.26
CA LEU A 713 -10.55 -17.64 -13.29
C LEU A 713 -9.90 -16.39 -12.71
N GLU A 714 -10.42 -15.21 -13.09
CA GLU A 714 -9.92 -13.94 -12.56
C GLU A 714 -10.26 -13.79 -11.06
N VAL A 715 -11.43 -14.28 -10.62
CA VAL A 715 -11.78 -14.32 -9.20
C VAL A 715 -10.78 -15.16 -8.39
N PHE A 716 -10.51 -16.40 -8.82
CA PHE A 716 -9.56 -17.28 -8.10
C PHE A 716 -8.12 -16.75 -8.13
N ASN A 717 -7.69 -16.17 -9.26
CA ASN A 717 -6.38 -15.51 -9.34
C ASN A 717 -6.21 -14.44 -8.25
N ASN A 718 -7.20 -13.54 -8.13
CA ASN A 718 -7.18 -12.50 -7.10
C ASN A 718 -7.28 -13.07 -5.68
N LEU A 719 -8.06 -14.13 -5.47
CA LEU A 719 -8.17 -14.79 -4.17
C LEU A 719 -6.85 -15.43 -3.71
N PHE A 720 -6.16 -16.20 -4.57
CA PHE A 720 -4.89 -16.83 -4.21
C PHE A 720 -3.78 -15.80 -3.94
N MET A 721 -3.70 -14.75 -4.75
CA MET A 721 -2.76 -13.65 -4.53
C MET A 721 -3.03 -12.94 -3.20
N ASN A 722 -4.31 -12.72 -2.87
CA ASN A 722 -4.70 -12.08 -1.61
C ASN A 722 -4.22 -12.87 -0.38
N ILE A 723 -4.33 -14.20 -0.39
CA ILE A 723 -3.82 -15.02 0.73
C ILE A 723 -2.32 -14.81 0.91
N ALA A 724 -1.54 -14.86 -0.17
CA ALA A 724 -0.10 -14.66 -0.10
C ALA A 724 0.27 -13.25 0.41
N GLU A 725 -0.46 -12.21 -0.01
CA GLU A 725 -0.33 -10.83 0.49
C GLU A 725 -0.66 -10.73 1.99
N GLN A 726 -1.73 -11.40 2.46
CA GLN A 726 -2.09 -11.42 3.88
C GLN A 726 -1.02 -12.11 4.73
N MET A 727 -0.44 -13.21 4.24
CA MET A 727 0.71 -13.85 4.87
C MET A 727 1.89 -12.87 4.96
N GLY A 728 2.20 -12.16 3.87
CA GLY A 728 3.30 -11.19 3.82
C GLY A 728 3.11 -10.01 4.78
N LEU A 729 1.90 -9.45 4.85
CA LEU A 729 1.54 -8.43 5.82
C LEU A 729 1.68 -8.93 7.26
N ARG A 730 1.28 -10.18 7.54
CA ARG A 730 1.46 -10.80 8.86
C ARG A 730 2.94 -10.93 9.21
N LEU A 731 3.77 -11.39 8.28
CA LEU A 731 5.22 -11.53 8.46
C LEU A 731 5.88 -10.17 8.72
N GLN A 732 5.64 -9.18 7.86
CA GLN A 732 6.19 -7.82 8.03
C GLN A 732 5.86 -7.22 9.40
N ASN A 733 4.62 -7.42 9.86
CA ASN A 733 4.13 -6.89 11.13
C ASN A 733 4.77 -7.61 12.34
N THR A 734 4.96 -8.93 12.26
CA THR A 734 5.43 -9.77 13.37
C THR A 734 6.96 -9.93 13.45
N ALA A 735 7.68 -9.68 12.36
CA ALA A 735 9.13 -9.85 12.30
C ALA A 735 9.92 -8.88 13.20
N HIS A 736 11.11 -9.31 13.61
CA HIS A 736 12.01 -8.58 14.49
C HIS A 736 13.14 -7.87 13.72
N SER A 737 13.74 -8.53 12.73
CA SER A 737 14.88 -7.97 12.01
C SER A 737 14.51 -6.81 11.07
N VAL A 738 15.44 -5.86 10.92
CA VAL A 738 15.34 -4.75 9.94
C VAL A 738 15.13 -5.30 8.53
N ASN A 739 15.79 -6.41 8.20
CA ASN A 739 15.76 -7.04 6.88
C ASN A 739 14.34 -7.45 6.48
N ILE A 740 13.64 -8.19 7.33
CA ILE A 740 12.28 -8.65 7.01
C ILE A 740 11.28 -7.48 7.18
N LYS A 741 11.39 -6.73 8.27
CA LYS A 741 10.37 -5.74 8.66
C LYS A 741 10.39 -4.44 7.83
N GLU A 742 11.57 -3.84 7.69
CA GLU A 742 11.71 -2.53 7.04
C GLU A 742 12.17 -2.66 5.60
N ARG A 743 13.10 -3.58 5.35
CA ARG A 743 13.67 -3.80 4.02
C ARG A 743 12.80 -4.70 3.13
N LEU A 744 11.82 -5.38 3.71
CA LEU A 744 10.91 -6.32 3.03
C LEU A 744 11.63 -7.43 2.29
N ASP A 745 12.71 -7.94 2.90
CA ASP A 745 13.51 -9.03 2.35
C ASP A 745 12.93 -10.40 2.74
N PHE A 746 11.72 -10.66 2.25
CA PHE A 746 11.00 -11.91 2.45
C PHE A 746 10.03 -12.17 1.30
N SER A 747 9.53 -13.40 1.13
CA SER A 747 8.40 -13.74 0.25
C SER A 747 7.47 -14.73 0.92
N CYS A 748 6.18 -14.66 0.61
CA CYS A 748 5.14 -15.61 1.03
C CYS A 748 4.45 -16.20 -0.20
N ALA A 749 4.15 -17.50 -0.19
CA ALA A 749 3.61 -18.19 -1.36
C ALA A 749 2.73 -19.39 -1.03
N LEU A 750 1.85 -19.73 -1.98
CA LEU A 750 0.96 -20.89 -1.98
C LEU A 750 1.44 -21.91 -3.01
N PHE A 751 1.32 -23.19 -2.68
CA PHE A 751 1.72 -24.29 -3.53
C PHE A 751 0.65 -25.38 -3.56
N ASP A 752 0.54 -26.07 -4.71
CA ASP A 752 -0.31 -27.25 -4.83
C ASP A 752 0.25 -28.47 -4.08
N ALA A 753 -0.47 -29.58 -4.11
CA ALA A 753 -0.08 -30.85 -3.51
C ALA A 753 1.27 -31.41 -4.03
N GLN A 754 1.73 -30.97 -5.21
CA GLN A 754 3.00 -31.37 -5.81
C GLN A 754 4.13 -30.35 -5.53
N GLY A 755 3.85 -29.31 -4.75
CA GLY A 755 4.82 -28.26 -4.43
C GLY A 755 5.07 -27.29 -5.59
N GLN A 756 4.15 -27.17 -6.56
CA GLN A 756 4.25 -26.17 -7.63
C GLN A 756 3.66 -24.84 -7.17
N LEU A 757 4.36 -23.74 -7.46
CA LEU A 757 3.93 -22.38 -7.11
C LEU A 757 2.60 -22.03 -7.80
N ILE A 758 1.62 -21.57 -7.00
CA ILE A 758 0.31 -21.10 -7.46
C ILE A 758 0.22 -19.57 -7.46
N ALA A 759 0.59 -18.96 -6.33
CA ALA A 759 0.54 -17.52 -6.11
C ALA A 759 1.56 -17.08 -5.07
N ASN A 760 1.96 -15.81 -5.10
CA ASN A 760 2.97 -15.26 -4.20
C ASN A 760 2.74 -13.77 -3.89
N ALA A 761 3.20 -13.31 -2.74
CA ALA A 761 3.38 -11.88 -2.48
C ALA A 761 4.68 -11.42 -3.17
N PRO A 762 4.62 -10.47 -4.12
CA PRO A 762 5.76 -10.06 -4.91
C PRO A 762 6.64 -9.06 -4.13
N HIS A 763 7.59 -9.58 -3.36
CA HIS A 763 8.62 -8.78 -2.69
C HIS A 763 10.00 -9.02 -3.31
N MET A 764 10.58 -10.23 -3.15
CA MET A 764 11.87 -10.60 -3.77
C MET A 764 11.70 -11.57 -4.93
N PRO A 765 12.07 -11.17 -6.18
CA PRO A 765 12.01 -12.05 -7.36
C PRO A 765 12.76 -13.38 -7.21
N VAL A 766 13.93 -13.36 -6.58
CA VAL A 766 14.80 -14.56 -6.47
C VAL A 766 14.18 -15.69 -5.63
N HIS A 767 13.32 -15.35 -4.65
CA HIS A 767 12.60 -16.35 -3.86
C HIS A 767 11.58 -17.13 -4.70
N LEU A 768 10.97 -16.49 -5.68
CA LEU A 768 9.74 -17.00 -6.28
C LEU A 768 9.95 -18.25 -7.12
N GLY A 769 11.06 -18.31 -7.86
CA GLY A 769 11.40 -19.51 -8.64
C GLY A 769 12.07 -20.62 -7.85
N SER A 770 12.67 -20.32 -6.70
CA SER A 770 13.48 -21.27 -5.94
C SER A 770 12.69 -22.01 -4.85
N MET A 771 11.67 -21.39 -4.26
CA MET A 771 10.89 -21.99 -3.16
C MET A 771 10.22 -23.31 -3.53
N SER A 772 9.76 -23.50 -4.77
CA SER A 772 9.13 -24.76 -5.21
C SER A 772 10.03 -25.98 -5.00
N GLU A 773 11.36 -25.85 -5.15
CA GLU A 773 12.30 -26.94 -4.88
C GLU A 773 12.39 -27.25 -3.37
N SER A 774 12.35 -26.24 -2.51
CA SER A 774 12.30 -26.44 -1.05
C SER A 774 11.05 -27.20 -0.64
N ILE A 775 9.90 -26.87 -1.21
CA ILE A 775 8.64 -27.56 -0.90
C ILE A 775 8.71 -29.01 -1.36
N ARG A 776 9.18 -29.28 -2.58
CA ARG A 776 9.37 -30.65 -3.08
C ARG A 776 10.29 -31.46 -2.18
N SER A 777 11.42 -30.89 -1.74
CA SER A 777 12.34 -31.57 -0.83
C SER A 777 11.68 -31.94 0.51
N VAL A 778 10.89 -31.02 1.08
CA VAL A 778 10.11 -31.29 2.30
C VAL A 778 9.07 -32.39 2.07
N ILE A 779 8.37 -32.38 0.93
CA ILE A 779 7.38 -33.43 0.58
C ILE A 779 8.06 -34.80 0.48
N GLU A 780 9.13 -34.91 -0.31
CA GLU A 780 9.83 -36.18 -0.58
C GLU A 780 10.42 -36.80 0.70
N ARG A 781 10.91 -35.96 1.61
CA ARG A 781 11.61 -36.41 2.83
C ARG A 781 10.70 -36.63 4.03
N ASN A 782 9.46 -36.14 3.98
CA ASN A 782 8.51 -36.23 5.08
C ASN A 782 7.14 -36.81 4.65
N PRO A 783 7.08 -38.03 4.05
CA PRO A 783 5.83 -38.60 3.55
C PRO A 783 4.78 -38.90 4.65
N ALA A 784 5.19 -38.90 5.91
CA ALA A 784 4.35 -39.14 7.08
C ALA A 784 4.01 -37.85 7.87
N MET A 785 4.10 -36.69 7.22
CA MET A 785 3.75 -35.39 7.82
C MET A 785 2.31 -35.37 8.34
N LYS A 786 2.08 -34.63 9.43
CA LYS A 786 0.78 -34.55 10.11
C LYS A 786 0.25 -33.13 10.16
N ARG A 787 -1.06 -33.00 10.39
CA ARG A 787 -1.71 -31.72 10.67
C ARG A 787 -1.02 -31.02 11.85
N GLY A 788 -0.68 -29.75 11.66
CA GLY A 788 0.01 -28.93 12.67
C GLY A 788 1.53 -29.09 12.69
N ASP A 789 2.11 -29.90 11.81
CA ASP A 789 3.56 -29.92 11.61
C ASP A 789 4.01 -28.67 10.81
N VAL A 790 5.23 -28.21 11.08
CA VAL A 790 5.89 -27.15 10.29
C VAL A 790 7.37 -27.51 10.14
N TYR A 791 7.90 -27.33 8.94
CA TYR A 791 9.28 -27.64 8.59
C TYR A 791 10.06 -26.38 8.27
N VAL A 792 11.37 -26.39 8.49
CA VAL A 792 12.28 -25.29 8.18
C VAL A 792 13.55 -25.79 7.51
N LEU A 793 14.01 -25.06 6.50
CA LEU A 793 15.25 -25.32 5.77
C LEU A 793 15.86 -24.04 5.18
N ASN A 794 17.18 -24.02 5.04
CA ASN A 794 17.92 -23.02 4.25
C ASN A 794 18.95 -23.67 3.31
N ASP A 795 19.02 -25.00 3.24
CA ASP A 795 20.00 -25.72 2.42
C ASP A 795 19.85 -25.37 0.93
N PRO A 796 20.86 -24.70 0.33
CA PRO A 796 20.79 -24.26 -1.07
C PRO A 796 20.77 -25.41 -2.07
N TYR A 797 21.27 -26.59 -1.68
CA TYR A 797 21.28 -27.78 -2.53
C TYR A 797 19.92 -28.49 -2.59
N HIS A 798 19.00 -28.12 -1.69
CA HIS A 798 17.64 -28.64 -1.61
C HIS A 798 16.60 -27.51 -1.72
N GLY A 799 16.87 -26.53 -2.58
CA GLY A 799 15.93 -25.47 -2.95
C GLY A 799 16.06 -24.16 -2.16
N GLY A 800 16.91 -24.11 -1.14
CA GLY A 800 17.37 -22.85 -0.55
C GLY A 800 18.04 -21.95 -1.59
N THR A 801 18.10 -20.65 -1.29
CA THR A 801 18.79 -19.65 -2.12
C THR A 801 20.24 -19.49 -1.66
N HIS A 802 20.43 -19.26 -0.37
CA HIS A 802 21.68 -19.23 0.40
C HIS A 802 21.34 -19.42 1.89
N LEU A 803 22.33 -19.56 2.78
CA LEU A 803 22.03 -19.85 4.20
C LEU A 803 21.23 -18.76 4.94
N PRO A 804 21.42 -17.44 4.68
CA PRO A 804 20.62 -16.41 5.34
C PRO A 804 19.12 -16.44 5.01
N ASP A 805 18.72 -17.01 3.86
CA ASP A 805 17.32 -17.09 3.46
C ASP A 805 16.70 -18.38 3.99
N ILE A 806 15.96 -18.28 5.09
CA ILE A 806 15.36 -19.45 5.75
C ILE A 806 13.91 -19.61 5.30
N THR A 807 13.57 -20.80 4.82
CA THR A 807 12.23 -21.18 4.33
C THR A 807 11.48 -21.96 5.40
N VAL A 808 10.30 -21.49 5.78
CA VAL A 808 9.36 -22.19 6.67
C VAL A 808 8.20 -22.72 5.83
N VAL A 809 7.92 -24.03 5.92
CA VAL A 809 6.95 -24.76 5.11
C VAL A 809 5.89 -25.39 6.00
N THR A 810 4.62 -25.12 5.71
CA THR A 810 3.48 -25.66 6.46
C THR A 810 2.56 -26.46 5.54
N PRO A 811 2.40 -27.79 5.75
CA PRO A 811 1.40 -28.60 5.05
C PRO A 811 -0.02 -28.20 5.45
N VAL A 812 -0.91 -28.14 4.46
CA VAL A 812 -2.31 -27.76 4.64
C VAL A 812 -3.21 -28.96 4.41
N PHE A 813 -3.90 -29.37 5.48
CA PHE A 813 -4.93 -30.41 5.45
C PHE A 813 -6.30 -29.72 5.43
N LEU A 814 -7.11 -30.02 4.41
CA LEU A 814 -8.38 -29.34 4.15
C LEU A 814 -9.50 -29.94 4.99
N ASP A 815 -9.51 -31.26 5.12
CA ASP A 815 -10.53 -32.03 5.83
C ASP A 815 -9.91 -32.75 7.03
N GLU A 816 -10.69 -32.99 8.10
CA GLU A 816 -10.17 -33.63 9.32
C GLU A 816 -9.58 -35.03 9.06
N ASP A 817 -10.16 -35.75 8.09
CA ASP A 817 -9.78 -37.12 7.73
C ASP A 817 -8.72 -37.21 6.62
N ASP A 818 -8.17 -36.08 6.16
CA ASP A 818 -7.15 -36.07 5.10
C ASP A 818 -5.90 -36.87 5.52
N ALA A 819 -5.58 -37.94 4.77
CA ALA A 819 -4.38 -38.75 5.00
C ALA A 819 -3.09 -38.07 4.50
N ALA A 820 -3.20 -37.03 3.68
CA ALA A 820 -2.10 -36.27 3.11
C ALA A 820 -2.53 -34.80 2.90
N PRO A 821 -1.61 -33.83 2.93
CA PRO A 821 -1.96 -32.44 2.68
C PRO A 821 -2.42 -32.25 1.23
N GLY A 822 -3.45 -31.43 1.05
CA GLY A 822 -3.92 -31.00 -0.28
C GLY A 822 -3.11 -29.83 -0.84
N PHE A 823 -2.48 -29.03 0.04
CA PHE A 823 -1.72 -27.84 -0.35
C PHE A 823 -0.56 -27.58 0.61
N PHE A 824 0.30 -26.63 0.25
CA PHE A 824 1.34 -26.10 1.12
C PHE A 824 1.35 -24.58 1.10
N VAL A 825 1.69 -23.99 2.23
CA VAL A 825 2.02 -22.57 2.33
C VAL A 825 3.43 -22.41 2.85
N ALA A 826 4.15 -21.42 2.35
CA ALA A 826 5.50 -21.16 2.81
C ALA A 826 5.86 -19.69 2.84
N SER A 827 6.80 -19.37 3.70
CA SER A 827 7.44 -18.06 3.79
C SER A 827 8.95 -18.23 3.80
N ARG A 828 9.66 -17.36 3.10
CA ARG A 828 11.12 -17.27 3.09
C ARG A 828 11.53 -15.88 3.53
N GLY A 829 12.39 -15.77 4.54
CA GLY A 829 12.87 -14.49 5.07
C GLY A 829 14.38 -14.46 5.15
N HIS A 830 14.97 -13.30 4.86
CA HIS A 830 16.41 -13.09 4.97
C HIS A 830 16.78 -12.69 6.41
N HIS A 831 17.50 -13.57 7.10
CA HIS A 831 18.01 -13.31 8.45
C HIS A 831 19.33 -12.54 8.38
N ALA A 832 19.46 -11.48 9.19
CA ALA A 832 20.65 -10.62 9.17
C ALA A 832 21.96 -11.36 9.53
N ASP A 833 21.89 -12.42 10.33
CA ASP A 833 23.02 -13.29 10.65
C ASP A 833 22.51 -14.70 10.98
N ILE A 834 23.09 -15.72 10.36
CA ILE A 834 22.90 -17.15 10.64
C ILE A 834 24.25 -17.81 10.98
N GLY A 835 25.26 -17.00 11.34
CA GLY A 835 26.63 -17.40 11.60
C GLY A 835 27.59 -17.10 10.44
N GLY A 836 28.60 -17.93 10.28
CA GLY A 836 29.63 -17.80 9.24
C GLY A 836 30.89 -17.07 9.71
N ILE A 837 31.94 -17.06 8.88
CA ILE A 837 33.26 -16.51 9.23
C ILE A 837 33.26 -14.98 9.39
N THR A 838 32.27 -14.27 8.85
CA THR A 838 32.11 -12.82 9.00
C THR A 838 30.74 -12.46 9.59
N PRO A 839 30.62 -11.34 10.34
CA PRO A 839 29.32 -10.80 10.72
C PRO A 839 28.43 -10.50 9.51
N GLY A 840 27.13 -10.73 9.63
CA GLY A 840 26.16 -10.42 8.57
C GLY A 840 25.94 -11.56 7.55
N SER A 841 26.59 -12.72 7.77
CA SER A 841 26.46 -13.95 6.96
C SER A 841 26.62 -13.80 5.44
N MET A 842 27.40 -12.79 5.01
CA MET A 842 27.82 -12.58 3.63
C MET A 842 29.36 -12.61 3.50
N PRO A 843 30.04 -13.72 3.87
CA PRO A 843 31.50 -13.77 3.85
C PRO A 843 32.05 -13.63 2.44
N PRO A 844 32.82 -12.58 2.11
CA PRO A 844 33.24 -12.33 0.73
C PRO A 844 34.21 -13.38 0.20
N PHE A 845 34.90 -14.11 1.08
CA PHE A 845 35.97 -15.05 0.73
C PHE A 845 35.65 -16.51 1.07
N SER A 846 34.38 -16.85 1.33
CA SER A 846 34.00 -18.26 1.58
C SER A 846 34.29 -19.14 0.37
N LYS A 847 34.71 -20.38 0.65
CA LYS A 847 35.03 -21.44 -0.32
C LYS A 847 34.20 -22.70 -0.08
N ASP A 848 33.79 -22.91 1.17
CA ASP A 848 32.93 -24.00 1.59
C ASP A 848 31.64 -23.46 2.21
N ILE A 849 30.52 -24.14 1.99
CA ILE A 849 29.21 -23.76 2.53
C ILE A 849 29.21 -23.66 4.07
N GLY A 850 30.04 -24.46 4.75
CA GLY A 850 30.18 -24.41 6.21
C GLY A 850 30.80 -23.11 6.73
N GLU A 851 31.49 -22.34 5.88
CA GLU A 851 32.03 -21.02 6.22
C GLU A 851 30.96 -19.91 6.15
N GLU A 852 29.80 -20.19 5.55
CA GLU A 852 28.72 -19.21 5.33
C GLU A 852 27.73 -19.14 6.50
N GLY A 853 27.69 -20.17 7.36
CA GLY A 853 26.87 -20.19 8.57
C GLY A 853 26.22 -21.53 8.86
N VAL A 854 25.15 -21.50 9.64
CA VAL A 854 24.40 -22.71 10.03
C VAL A 854 23.54 -23.19 8.87
N LEU A 855 23.83 -24.42 8.40
CA LEU A 855 23.03 -25.12 7.40
C LEU A 855 21.91 -25.93 8.09
N ILE A 856 20.67 -25.63 7.71
CA ILE A 856 19.42 -26.26 8.14
C ILE A 856 18.88 -27.02 6.93
N ASP A 857 19.04 -28.35 6.94
CA ASP A 857 18.67 -29.20 5.80
C ASP A 857 17.16 -29.48 5.73
N ASN A 858 16.59 -30.14 6.74
CA ASN A 858 15.15 -30.40 6.86
C ASN A 858 14.80 -30.61 8.33
N PHE A 859 14.50 -29.53 9.06
CA PHE A 859 14.19 -29.58 10.49
C PHE A 859 12.70 -29.44 10.73
N GLN A 860 12.09 -30.37 11.47
CA GLN A 860 10.72 -30.22 11.95
C GLN A 860 10.69 -29.19 13.08
N LEU A 861 10.29 -27.97 12.73
CA LEU A 861 10.22 -26.80 13.61
C LEU A 861 9.04 -26.87 14.59
N VAL A 862 7.88 -27.29 14.10
CA VAL A 862 6.68 -27.51 14.90
C VAL A 862 6.24 -28.95 14.71
N GLU A 863 5.98 -29.63 15.81
CA GLU A 863 5.45 -31.00 15.84
C GLU A 863 4.03 -30.95 16.41
N GLN A 864 3.02 -31.18 15.56
CA GLN A 864 1.60 -31.15 15.93
C GLN A 864 1.21 -29.94 16.81
N GLY A 865 1.60 -28.74 16.38
CA GLY A 865 1.34 -27.48 17.10
C GLY A 865 2.33 -27.13 18.22
N ARG A 866 3.28 -28.01 18.58
CA ARG A 866 4.32 -27.73 19.58
C ARG A 866 5.61 -27.24 18.92
N LEU A 867 6.00 -25.99 19.19
CA LEU A 867 7.27 -25.43 18.72
C LEU A 867 8.47 -26.12 19.42
N ARG A 868 9.42 -26.62 18.63
CA ARG A 868 10.65 -27.29 19.10
C ARG A 868 11.78 -26.30 19.33
N GLU A 869 11.53 -25.34 20.22
CA GLU A 869 12.39 -24.19 20.44
C GLU A 869 13.78 -24.55 20.99
N ALA A 870 13.86 -25.44 21.97
CA ALA A 870 15.13 -25.82 22.58
C ALA A 870 16.05 -26.50 21.55
N GLU A 871 15.47 -27.35 20.70
CA GLU A 871 16.16 -28.06 19.64
C GLU A 871 16.61 -27.11 18.53
N LEU A 872 15.77 -26.15 18.13
CA LEU A 872 16.15 -25.12 17.18
C LEU A 872 17.28 -24.24 17.72
N GLN A 873 17.21 -23.84 18.99
CA GLN A 873 18.29 -23.07 19.62
C GLN A 873 19.60 -23.84 19.67
N ALA A 874 19.56 -25.16 19.92
CA ALA A 874 20.74 -26.01 19.86
C ALA A 874 21.30 -26.08 18.44
N LEU A 875 20.44 -26.18 17.41
CA LEU A 875 20.83 -26.17 16.01
C LEU A 875 21.52 -24.85 15.61
N LEU A 876 20.94 -23.70 15.98
CA LEU A 876 21.51 -22.38 15.69
C LEU A 876 22.85 -22.11 16.40
N ARG A 877 23.12 -22.81 17.50
CA ARG A 877 24.39 -22.77 18.25
C ARG A 877 25.37 -23.88 17.84
N SER A 878 25.02 -24.68 16.85
CA SER A 878 25.85 -25.79 16.37
C SER A 878 26.81 -25.35 15.26
N GLY A 879 27.73 -26.25 14.90
CA GLY A 879 28.69 -26.03 13.83
C GLY A 879 29.89 -25.16 14.25
N PRO A 880 30.87 -24.99 13.34
CA PRO A 880 32.09 -24.22 13.60
C PRO A 880 31.85 -22.70 13.66
N HIS A 881 30.79 -22.22 13.00
CA HIS A 881 30.44 -20.81 12.89
C HIS A 881 28.96 -20.59 13.24
N PRO A 882 28.59 -20.71 14.53
CA PRO A 882 27.20 -20.61 14.98
C PRO A 882 26.63 -19.21 14.76
N SER A 883 25.30 -19.09 14.81
CA SER A 883 24.62 -17.79 14.76
C SER A 883 25.07 -16.88 15.91
N ARG A 884 25.34 -15.60 15.58
CA ARG A 884 25.69 -14.57 16.57
C ARG A 884 24.47 -14.10 17.37
N ASN A 885 23.27 -14.19 16.79
CA ASN A 885 22.04 -13.73 17.42
C ASN A 885 20.88 -14.75 17.28
N PRO A 886 21.00 -15.94 17.89
CA PRO A 886 20.00 -17.01 17.78
C PRO A 886 18.63 -16.60 18.33
N ALA A 887 18.56 -15.64 19.25
CA ALA A 887 17.30 -15.12 19.78
C ALA A 887 16.53 -14.32 18.72
N GLN A 888 17.21 -13.52 17.90
CA GLN A 888 16.59 -12.83 16.76
C GLN A 888 16.18 -13.82 15.67
N ASN A 889 17.00 -14.83 15.34
CA ASN A 889 16.61 -15.86 14.38
C ASN A 889 15.31 -16.56 14.81
N LEU A 890 15.21 -16.95 16.08
CA LEU A 890 14.02 -17.58 16.62
C LEU A 890 12.78 -16.66 16.56
N ALA A 891 12.94 -15.36 16.83
CA ALA A 891 11.84 -14.40 16.76
C ALA A 891 11.30 -14.27 15.32
N ASP A 892 12.19 -14.17 14.33
CA ASP A 892 11.80 -14.11 12.92
C ASP A 892 11.18 -15.44 12.43
N LEU A 893 11.67 -16.59 12.90
CA LEU A 893 11.07 -17.89 12.59
C LEU A 893 9.65 -18.04 13.16
N ARG A 894 9.40 -17.51 14.37
CA ARG A 894 8.03 -17.45 14.94
C ARG A 894 7.12 -16.57 14.09
N ALA A 895 7.62 -15.45 13.58
CA ALA A 895 6.90 -14.57 12.67
C ALA A 895 6.53 -15.29 11.36
N GLN A 896 7.45 -16.08 10.79
CA GLN A 896 7.21 -16.90 9.60
C GLN A 896 6.16 -18.00 9.85
N VAL A 897 6.20 -18.68 11.00
CA VAL A 897 5.16 -19.65 11.39
C VAL A 897 3.79 -18.97 11.49
N ALA A 898 3.71 -17.80 12.12
CA ALA A 898 2.47 -17.04 12.25
C ALA A 898 1.92 -16.55 10.89
N ALA A 899 2.81 -16.21 9.94
CA ALA A 899 2.44 -15.87 8.58
C ALA A 899 1.88 -17.08 7.83
N ASN A 900 2.53 -18.24 7.92
CA ASN A 900 2.05 -19.48 7.30
C ASN A 900 0.68 -19.91 7.85
N GLU A 901 0.49 -19.84 9.17
CA GLU A 901 -0.80 -20.16 9.80
C GLU A 901 -1.95 -19.29 9.26
N LYS A 902 -1.69 -18.01 8.97
CA LYS A 902 -2.68 -17.16 8.30
C LYS A 902 -3.04 -17.69 6.91
N GLY A 903 -2.05 -18.16 6.15
CA GLY A 903 -2.28 -18.80 4.85
C GLY A 903 -3.14 -20.07 4.95
N VAL A 904 -2.90 -20.91 5.96
CA VAL A 904 -3.69 -22.12 6.25
C VAL A 904 -5.17 -21.75 6.47
N GLN A 905 -5.44 -20.77 7.32
CA GLN A 905 -6.79 -20.34 7.69
C GLN A 905 -7.57 -19.81 6.48
N GLU A 906 -6.95 -18.97 5.65
CA GLU A 906 -7.61 -18.41 4.47
C GLU A 906 -7.87 -19.46 3.38
N LEU A 907 -6.97 -20.43 3.20
CA LEU A 907 -7.20 -21.55 2.27
C LEU A 907 -8.36 -22.43 2.74
N GLN A 908 -8.43 -22.74 4.03
CA GLN A 908 -9.56 -23.50 4.60
C GLN A 908 -10.87 -22.73 4.43
N ALA A 909 -10.89 -21.43 4.70
CA ALA A 909 -12.05 -20.58 4.46
C ALA A 909 -12.49 -20.58 2.99
N MET A 910 -11.54 -20.53 2.05
CA MET A 910 -11.83 -20.62 0.62
C MET A 910 -12.46 -21.97 0.24
N VAL A 911 -11.94 -23.08 0.78
CA VAL A 911 -12.49 -24.42 0.52
C VAL A 911 -13.90 -24.57 1.11
N VAL A 912 -14.17 -24.03 2.29
CA VAL A 912 -15.52 -23.96 2.87
C VAL A 912 -16.48 -23.18 1.97
N GLN A 913 -16.00 -22.12 1.31
CA GLN A 913 -16.82 -21.25 0.46
C GLN A 913 -17.11 -21.84 -0.93
N PHE A 914 -16.09 -22.37 -1.62
CA PHE A 914 -16.20 -22.74 -3.03
C PHE A 914 -16.20 -24.25 -3.28
N GLY A 915 -15.87 -25.06 -2.27
CA GLY A 915 -15.70 -26.50 -2.38
C GLY A 915 -14.31 -26.88 -2.89
N ARG A 916 -13.79 -28.00 -2.36
CA ARG A 916 -12.43 -28.49 -2.63
C ARG A 916 -12.15 -28.70 -4.12
N ALA A 917 -13.02 -29.44 -4.82
CA ALA A 917 -12.83 -29.77 -6.24
C ALA A 917 -12.73 -28.52 -7.13
N THR A 918 -13.50 -27.48 -6.82
CA THR A 918 -13.44 -26.19 -7.52
C THR A 918 -12.12 -25.49 -7.24
N VAL A 919 -11.71 -25.37 -5.97
CA VAL A 919 -10.44 -24.72 -5.59
C VAL A 919 -9.26 -25.40 -6.29
N GLU A 920 -9.19 -26.73 -6.24
CA GLU A 920 -8.15 -27.53 -6.89
C GLU A 920 -8.14 -27.32 -8.42
N ALA A 921 -9.30 -27.36 -9.07
CA ALA A 921 -9.41 -27.14 -10.52
C ALA A 921 -8.95 -25.72 -10.93
N TYR A 922 -9.36 -24.69 -10.19
CA TYR A 922 -8.99 -23.31 -10.52
C TYR A 922 -7.52 -22.99 -10.23
N MET A 923 -6.85 -23.69 -9.30
CA MET A 923 -5.39 -23.63 -9.20
C MET A 923 -4.71 -24.10 -10.49
N GLN A 924 -5.19 -25.20 -11.08
CA GLN A 924 -4.66 -25.70 -12.35
C GLN A 924 -4.92 -24.71 -13.49
N HIS A 925 -6.14 -24.17 -13.58
CA HIS A 925 -6.50 -23.19 -14.61
C HIS A 925 -5.65 -21.91 -14.53
N VAL A 926 -5.30 -21.45 -13.32
CA VAL A 926 -4.40 -20.30 -13.11
C VAL A 926 -2.98 -20.59 -13.64
N GLN A 927 -2.47 -21.80 -13.42
CA GLN A 927 -1.18 -22.22 -13.99
C GLN A 927 -1.24 -22.32 -15.52
N ASP A 928 -2.29 -22.93 -16.07
CA ASP A 928 -2.44 -23.15 -17.50
C ASP A 928 -2.59 -21.82 -18.27
N ASN A 929 -3.25 -20.83 -17.67
CA ASN A 929 -3.32 -19.48 -18.22
C ASN A 929 -1.94 -18.79 -18.25
N ALA A 930 -1.14 -18.95 -17.20
CA ALA A 930 0.22 -18.41 -17.17
C ALA A 930 1.12 -19.08 -18.22
N GLU A 931 1.00 -20.40 -18.38
CA GLU A 931 1.66 -21.15 -19.46
C GLU A 931 1.26 -20.59 -20.84
N ALA A 932 -0.04 -20.46 -21.11
CA ALA A 932 -0.54 -19.95 -22.38
C ALA A 932 -0.02 -18.53 -22.67
N SER A 933 0.12 -17.71 -21.64
CA SER A 933 0.62 -16.34 -21.75
C SER A 933 2.10 -16.29 -22.12
N VAL A 934 2.94 -17.12 -21.52
CA VAL A 934 4.35 -17.24 -21.91
C VAL A 934 4.49 -17.81 -23.33
N ARG A 935 3.67 -18.81 -23.70
CA ARG A 935 3.65 -19.38 -25.06
C ARG A 935 3.37 -18.35 -26.15
N ARG A 936 2.51 -17.35 -25.91
CA ARG A 936 2.23 -16.26 -26.85
C ARG A 936 3.44 -15.36 -27.08
N VAL A 937 4.21 -15.09 -26.03
CA VAL A 937 5.43 -14.28 -26.14
C VAL A 937 6.53 -15.06 -26.86
N ILE A 938 6.67 -16.35 -26.57
CA ILE A 938 7.69 -17.21 -27.22
C ILE A 938 7.57 -17.16 -28.76
N SER A 939 6.36 -17.11 -29.33
CA SER A 939 6.19 -17.11 -30.79
C SER A 939 6.76 -15.90 -31.53
N VAL A 940 7.09 -14.82 -30.83
CA VAL A 940 7.72 -13.61 -31.43
C VAL A 940 9.19 -13.45 -31.03
N LEU A 941 9.72 -14.34 -30.20
CA LEU A 941 11.14 -14.36 -29.84
C LEU A 941 11.98 -14.92 -31.00
N LYS A 942 13.27 -14.60 -30.96
CA LYS A 942 14.26 -15.08 -31.93
C LYS A 942 15.36 -15.84 -31.20
N ASP A 943 16.02 -16.71 -31.93
CA ASP A 943 17.25 -17.35 -31.47
C ASP A 943 18.32 -16.30 -31.15
N GLY A 944 19.09 -16.56 -30.10
CA GLY A 944 20.19 -15.70 -29.71
C GLY A 944 21.13 -16.36 -28.72
N ALA A 945 22.32 -15.80 -28.58
CA ALA A 945 23.32 -16.29 -27.65
C ALA A 945 24.10 -15.11 -27.08
N PHE A 946 24.54 -15.24 -25.84
CA PHE A 946 25.30 -14.21 -25.15
C PHE A 946 26.30 -14.82 -24.18
N THR A 947 27.45 -14.17 -24.06
CA THR A 947 28.49 -14.51 -23.09
C THR A 947 28.79 -13.29 -22.25
N LEU A 948 28.52 -13.37 -20.95
CA LEU A 948 28.80 -12.31 -19.99
C LEU A 948 30.04 -12.69 -19.15
N PRO A 949 31.14 -11.92 -19.20
CA PRO A 949 32.26 -12.09 -18.27
C PRO A 949 31.94 -11.53 -16.88
N LEU A 950 32.49 -12.14 -15.83
CA LEU A 950 32.38 -11.72 -14.44
C LEU A 950 33.73 -11.20 -13.91
N ASP A 951 33.70 -10.40 -12.85
CA ASP A 951 34.92 -9.78 -12.28
C ASP A 951 35.89 -10.81 -11.67
N ASN A 952 35.42 -12.00 -11.31
CA ASN A 952 36.24 -13.09 -10.80
C ASN A 952 36.91 -13.93 -11.91
N GLY A 953 36.74 -13.55 -13.18
CA GLY A 953 37.28 -14.25 -14.35
C GLY A 953 36.40 -15.39 -14.88
N ALA A 954 35.27 -15.71 -14.23
CA ALA A 954 34.29 -16.64 -14.76
C ALA A 954 33.47 -16.02 -15.91
N ARG A 955 32.70 -16.86 -16.61
CA ARG A 955 31.76 -16.42 -17.64
C ARG A 955 30.44 -17.18 -17.54
N ILE A 956 29.35 -16.48 -17.80
CA ILE A 956 28.03 -17.08 -18.03
C ILE A 956 27.81 -17.08 -19.54
N GLN A 957 27.55 -18.25 -20.09
CA GLN A 957 27.20 -18.42 -21.50
C GLN A 957 25.79 -18.97 -21.57
N VAL A 958 24.93 -18.32 -22.36
CA VAL A 958 23.56 -18.77 -22.56
C VAL A 958 23.18 -18.67 -24.02
N LYS A 959 22.50 -19.71 -24.51
CA LYS A 959 21.88 -19.76 -25.82
C LYS A 959 20.38 -19.97 -25.65
N VAL A 960 19.58 -19.16 -26.31
CA VAL A 960 18.13 -19.31 -26.39
C VAL A 960 17.78 -19.76 -27.80
N THR A 961 17.10 -20.90 -27.92
CA THR A 961 16.57 -21.42 -29.18
C THR A 961 15.05 -21.49 -29.10
N VAL A 962 14.36 -20.97 -30.12
CA VAL A 962 12.91 -20.82 -30.15
C VAL A 962 12.30 -21.76 -31.18
N ASP A 963 11.41 -22.64 -30.73
CA ASP A 963 10.51 -23.39 -31.59
C ASP A 963 9.16 -22.68 -31.65
N ALA A 964 8.99 -21.84 -32.68
CA ALA A 964 7.76 -21.08 -32.88
C ALA A 964 6.54 -21.97 -33.16
N ALA A 965 6.73 -23.14 -33.80
CA ALA A 965 5.63 -24.06 -34.13
C ALA A 965 5.13 -24.78 -32.86
N ALA A 966 6.03 -25.27 -32.02
CA ALA A 966 5.69 -25.87 -30.73
C ALA A 966 5.36 -24.82 -29.65
N ARG A 967 5.66 -23.54 -29.90
CA ARG A 967 5.61 -22.42 -28.93
C ARG A 967 6.42 -22.77 -27.67
N ARG A 968 7.66 -23.22 -27.87
CA ARG A 968 8.61 -23.61 -26.81
C ARG A 968 9.94 -22.89 -26.99
N ALA A 969 10.66 -22.70 -25.89
CA ALA A 969 12.02 -22.18 -25.91
C ALA A 969 12.96 -23.11 -25.14
N THR A 970 14.17 -23.31 -25.64
CA THR A 970 15.26 -23.97 -24.92
C THR A 970 16.27 -22.93 -24.48
N VAL A 971 16.56 -22.87 -23.18
CA VAL A 971 17.57 -22.01 -22.56
C VAL A 971 18.73 -22.89 -22.14
N ASP A 972 19.84 -22.83 -22.88
CA ASP A 972 20.99 -23.69 -22.71
C ASP A 972 22.19 -22.91 -22.17
N PHE A 973 22.63 -23.28 -20.95
CA PHE A 973 23.78 -22.69 -20.28
C PHE A 973 25.10 -23.42 -20.55
N THR A 974 25.14 -24.35 -21.49
CA THR A 974 26.36 -25.05 -21.90
C THR A 974 27.45 -24.07 -22.34
N GLY A 975 28.66 -24.22 -21.79
CA GLY A 975 29.80 -23.31 -22.02
C GLY A 975 30.04 -22.31 -20.89
N THR A 976 29.10 -22.19 -19.95
CA THR A 976 29.28 -21.50 -18.66
C THR A 976 30.44 -22.13 -17.88
N SER A 977 31.20 -21.30 -17.16
CA SER A 977 32.36 -21.76 -16.39
C SER A 977 32.03 -22.93 -15.44
N ALA A 978 33.02 -23.81 -15.25
CA ALA A 978 32.97 -24.86 -14.22
C ALA A 978 32.70 -24.27 -12.83
N GLN A 979 32.32 -25.09 -11.86
CA GLN A 979 32.22 -24.69 -10.47
C GLN A 979 33.48 -23.94 -10.01
N GLN A 980 33.28 -22.81 -9.36
CA GLN A 980 34.34 -21.94 -8.86
C GLN A 980 34.77 -22.40 -7.46
N SER A 981 36.02 -22.08 -7.11
CA SER A 981 36.58 -22.32 -5.76
C SER A 981 36.22 -21.24 -4.73
N ASN A 982 35.34 -20.30 -5.10
CA ASN A 982 34.83 -19.20 -4.28
C ASN A 982 33.29 -19.28 -4.23
N ASN A 983 32.66 -18.29 -3.62
CA ASN A 983 31.22 -18.27 -3.34
C ASN A 983 30.30 -17.77 -4.47
N PHE A 984 30.82 -17.50 -5.68
CA PHE A 984 30.02 -17.06 -6.83
C PHE A 984 29.24 -18.20 -7.51
N ASN A 985 29.24 -19.40 -6.92
CA ASN A 985 28.42 -20.50 -7.42
C ASN A 985 26.95 -20.25 -7.08
N ALA A 986 26.07 -20.32 -8.07
CA ALA A 986 24.63 -20.23 -7.89
C ALA A 986 24.00 -21.65 -7.96
N PRO A 987 23.23 -22.08 -6.95
CA PRO A 987 22.44 -23.30 -7.03
C PRO A 987 21.50 -23.27 -8.24
N LYS A 988 21.18 -24.44 -8.79
CA LYS A 988 20.28 -24.55 -9.96
C LYS A 988 18.93 -23.83 -9.74
N SER A 989 18.40 -23.88 -8.53
CA SER A 989 17.15 -23.19 -8.13
C SER A 989 17.21 -21.68 -8.41
N ILE A 990 18.36 -21.03 -8.19
CA ILE A 990 18.59 -19.61 -8.50
C ILE A 990 18.57 -19.36 -10.00
N THR A 991 19.22 -20.21 -10.78
CA THR A 991 19.24 -20.10 -12.25
C THR A 991 17.83 -20.24 -12.83
N MET A 992 17.04 -21.19 -12.31
CA MET A 992 15.63 -21.34 -12.69
C MET A 992 14.81 -20.10 -12.33
N ALA A 993 15.05 -19.48 -11.18
CA ALA A 993 14.38 -18.25 -10.78
C ALA A 993 14.71 -17.07 -11.72
N ALA A 994 15.96 -16.93 -12.16
CA ALA A 994 16.36 -15.92 -13.13
C ALA A 994 15.68 -16.14 -14.49
N VAL A 995 15.60 -17.39 -14.98
CA VAL A 995 14.87 -17.72 -16.22
C VAL A 995 13.38 -17.40 -16.09
N LEU A 996 12.74 -17.84 -15.01
CA LEU A 996 11.34 -17.55 -14.73
C LEU A 996 11.06 -16.03 -14.73
N TYR A 997 11.90 -15.26 -14.02
CA TYR A 997 11.77 -13.82 -13.95
C TYR A 997 11.86 -13.17 -15.32
N VAL A 998 12.91 -13.49 -16.11
CA VAL A 998 13.11 -12.87 -17.43
C VAL A 998 11.91 -13.13 -18.31
N PHE A 999 11.47 -14.38 -18.46
CA PHE A 999 10.33 -14.71 -19.30
C PHE A 999 9.03 -14.08 -18.80
N ARG A 1000 8.84 -13.93 -17.48
CA ARG A 1000 7.72 -13.17 -16.94
C ARG A 1000 7.75 -11.70 -17.36
N THR A 1001 8.92 -11.05 -17.37
CA THR A 1001 9.04 -9.63 -17.78
C THR A 1001 8.75 -9.37 -19.26
N LEU A 1002 8.76 -10.43 -20.09
CA LEU A 1002 8.42 -10.34 -21.50
C LEU A 1002 6.90 -10.37 -21.74
N VAL A 1003 6.12 -10.84 -20.75
CA VAL A 1003 4.66 -10.83 -20.79
C VAL A 1003 4.16 -9.46 -20.33
N ASP A 1004 3.73 -8.64 -21.29
CA ASP A 1004 3.17 -7.31 -21.07
C ASP A 1004 1.68 -7.38 -20.62
N ASP A 1005 1.45 -8.15 -19.57
CA ASP A 1005 0.13 -8.33 -18.96
C ASP A 1005 0.26 -8.63 -17.46
N ALA A 1006 -0.79 -8.33 -16.70
CA ALA A 1006 -0.92 -8.63 -15.28
C ALA A 1006 -1.32 -10.10 -15.07
N ILE A 1007 -0.38 -11.02 -15.29
CA ILE A 1007 -0.52 -12.43 -14.89
C ILE A 1007 0.21 -12.70 -13.56
N PRO A 1008 -0.29 -13.58 -12.68
CA PRO A 1008 0.45 -14.02 -11.50
C PRO A 1008 1.75 -14.72 -11.92
N LEU A 1009 2.78 -14.66 -11.08
CA LEU A 1009 3.96 -15.48 -11.27
C LEU A 1009 3.72 -16.84 -10.63
N ASN A 1010 3.70 -17.90 -11.45
CA ASN A 1010 3.45 -19.26 -10.99
C ASN A 1010 4.25 -20.27 -11.82
N ALA A 1011 4.18 -21.55 -11.45
CA ALA A 1011 4.93 -22.62 -12.12
C ALA A 1011 4.56 -22.82 -13.60
N GLY A 1012 3.35 -22.40 -14.01
CA GLY A 1012 2.90 -22.42 -15.40
C GLY A 1012 3.82 -21.66 -16.35
N CYS A 1013 4.46 -20.57 -15.88
CA CYS A 1013 5.39 -19.79 -16.69
C CYS A 1013 6.64 -20.57 -17.14
N LEU A 1014 7.03 -21.63 -16.42
CA LEU A 1014 8.19 -22.47 -16.78
C LEU A 1014 7.82 -23.65 -17.68
N LYS A 1015 6.56 -24.10 -17.70
CA LYS A 1015 6.12 -25.27 -18.50
C LYS A 1015 6.55 -25.23 -19.99
N PRO A 1016 6.53 -24.07 -20.71
CA PRO A 1016 6.93 -24.04 -22.11
C PRO A 1016 8.43 -23.86 -22.34
N ILE A 1017 9.24 -23.83 -21.28
CA ILE A 1017 10.68 -23.53 -21.31
C ILE A 1017 11.47 -24.77 -20.89
N ASP A 1018 12.34 -25.25 -21.77
CA ASP A 1018 13.31 -26.28 -21.45
C ASP A 1018 14.63 -25.62 -20.99
N VAL A 1019 15.13 -25.95 -19.81
CA VAL A 1019 16.31 -25.29 -19.23
C VAL A 1019 17.43 -26.30 -19.00
N ILE A 1020 18.54 -26.12 -19.71
CA ILE A 1020 19.71 -26.98 -19.64
C ILE A 1020 20.79 -26.26 -18.82
N VAL A 1021 21.08 -26.79 -17.63
CA VAL A 1021 22.16 -26.30 -16.75
C VAL A 1021 23.09 -27.48 -16.42
N PRO A 1022 24.27 -27.58 -17.07
CA PRO A 1022 25.19 -28.70 -16.85
C PRO A 1022 25.60 -28.82 -15.38
N GLU A 1023 25.52 -30.03 -14.82
CA GLU A 1023 25.97 -30.29 -13.45
C GLU A 1023 27.48 -30.06 -13.29
N GLY A 1024 27.90 -29.47 -12.18
CA GLY A 1024 29.30 -29.13 -11.91
C GLY A 1024 29.77 -27.85 -12.60
N CYS A 1025 28.88 -27.11 -13.28
CA CYS A 1025 29.15 -25.71 -13.63
C CYS A 1025 28.79 -24.78 -12.47
N MET A 1026 29.24 -23.52 -12.53
CA MET A 1026 28.97 -22.56 -11.43
C MET A 1026 27.49 -22.22 -11.24
N LEU A 1027 26.61 -22.59 -12.18
CA LEU A 1027 25.14 -22.42 -12.08
C LEU A 1027 24.41 -23.70 -11.63
N ASN A 1028 25.15 -24.79 -11.41
CA ASN A 1028 24.65 -26.04 -10.85
C ASN A 1028 25.78 -26.75 -10.09
N PRO A 1029 26.28 -26.13 -9.01
CA PRO A 1029 27.42 -26.62 -8.25
C PRO A 1029 27.07 -27.89 -7.46
N ARG A 1030 28.11 -28.64 -7.10
CA ARG A 1030 28.05 -29.78 -6.18
C ARG A 1030 28.40 -29.33 -4.76
N PHE A 1031 27.74 -29.94 -3.78
CA PHE A 1031 28.12 -29.82 -2.38
C PHE A 1031 29.60 -30.22 -2.18
N PRO A 1032 30.40 -29.53 -1.35
CA PRO A 1032 30.05 -28.45 -0.40
C PRO A 1032 30.44 -27.02 -0.86
N ALA A 1033 30.38 -26.70 -2.16
CA ALA A 1033 30.76 -25.38 -2.64
C ALA A 1033 30.08 -24.21 -1.89
N ALA A 1034 30.82 -23.14 -1.63
CA ALA A 1034 30.23 -21.88 -1.18
C ALA A 1034 29.29 -21.27 -2.25
N VAL A 1035 28.18 -20.66 -1.84
CA VAL A 1035 27.11 -20.19 -2.76
C VAL A 1035 26.51 -18.82 -2.42
N VAL A 1036 26.95 -18.15 -1.35
CA VAL A 1036 26.26 -16.93 -0.89
C VAL A 1036 26.20 -15.84 -1.97
N ALA A 1037 27.29 -15.61 -2.72
CA ALA A 1037 27.30 -14.66 -3.83
C ALA A 1037 26.53 -15.17 -5.07
N GLY A 1038 26.27 -16.48 -5.15
CA GLY A 1038 25.41 -17.07 -6.17
C GLY A 1038 24.02 -16.47 -6.21
N ASN A 1039 23.39 -16.33 -5.04
CA ASN A 1039 22.06 -15.74 -4.88
C ASN A 1039 22.05 -14.24 -5.18
N VAL A 1040 23.03 -13.50 -4.67
CA VAL A 1040 22.96 -12.02 -4.62
C VAL A 1040 23.83 -11.30 -5.67
N GLU A 1041 24.69 -12.01 -6.40
CA GLU A 1041 25.53 -11.43 -7.46
C GLU A 1041 25.40 -12.22 -8.77
N THR A 1042 25.62 -13.53 -8.76
CA THR A 1042 25.59 -14.35 -9.98
C THR A 1042 24.19 -14.37 -10.60
N SER A 1043 23.12 -14.40 -9.81
CA SER A 1043 21.73 -14.36 -10.29
C SER A 1043 21.42 -13.10 -11.12
N GLN A 1044 21.98 -11.95 -10.72
CA GLN A 1044 21.87 -10.67 -11.41
C GLN A 1044 22.56 -10.75 -12.79
N CYS A 1045 23.76 -11.33 -12.82
CA CYS A 1045 24.52 -11.58 -14.05
C CYS A 1045 23.81 -12.57 -14.99
N VAL A 1046 23.21 -13.64 -14.48
CA VAL A 1046 22.41 -14.59 -15.29
C VAL A 1046 21.25 -13.86 -15.96
N THR A 1047 20.56 -13.00 -15.22
CA THR A 1047 19.45 -12.20 -15.75
C THR A 1047 19.91 -11.28 -16.89
N ASN A 1048 21.02 -10.57 -16.70
CA ASN A 1048 21.61 -9.74 -17.75
C ASN A 1048 22.04 -10.57 -18.97
N ALA A 1049 22.66 -11.73 -18.78
CA ALA A 1049 23.06 -12.61 -19.89
C ALA A 1049 21.84 -13.10 -20.71
N LEU A 1050 20.73 -13.41 -20.04
CA LEU A 1050 19.47 -13.78 -20.69
C LEU A 1050 18.90 -12.63 -21.52
N TYR A 1051 18.84 -11.40 -20.99
CA TYR A 1051 18.41 -10.23 -21.77
C TYR A 1051 19.34 -9.95 -22.95
N GLY A 1052 20.65 -10.13 -22.76
CA GLY A 1052 21.65 -10.06 -23.82
C GLY A 1052 21.38 -11.05 -24.95
N ALA A 1053 21.07 -12.30 -24.61
CA ALA A 1053 20.76 -13.34 -25.60
C ALA A 1053 19.44 -13.10 -26.32
N LEU A 1054 18.43 -12.59 -25.61
CA LEU A 1054 17.12 -12.27 -26.20
C LEU A 1054 17.13 -10.98 -27.04
N GLY A 1055 18.10 -10.09 -26.83
CA GLY A 1055 18.22 -8.83 -27.57
C GLY A 1055 17.11 -7.81 -27.28
N VAL A 1056 16.49 -7.87 -26.09
CA VAL A 1056 15.27 -7.09 -25.77
C VAL A 1056 15.53 -5.79 -25.00
N MET A 1057 16.62 -5.69 -24.24
CA MET A 1057 17.03 -4.49 -23.50
C MET A 1057 18.52 -4.53 -23.13
N ALA A 1058 19.12 -3.37 -22.90
CA ALA A 1058 20.46 -3.26 -22.36
C ALA A 1058 20.52 -3.75 -20.89
N ALA A 1059 21.73 -4.00 -20.39
CA ALA A 1059 21.90 -4.51 -19.02
C ALA A 1059 21.62 -3.43 -17.97
N GLY A 1060 20.98 -3.82 -16.87
CA GLY A 1060 21.10 -3.08 -15.61
C GLY A 1060 22.43 -3.36 -14.92
N GLN A 1061 22.66 -2.77 -13.75
CA GLN A 1061 23.84 -3.10 -12.95
C GLN A 1061 23.99 -4.62 -12.76
N CYS A 1062 25.19 -5.15 -13.02
CA CYS A 1062 25.51 -6.58 -12.90
C CYS A 1062 25.76 -7.01 -11.45
N THR A 1063 25.21 -6.30 -10.47
CA THR A 1063 25.47 -6.49 -9.04
C THR A 1063 24.30 -6.00 -8.21
N MET A 1064 24.15 -6.51 -6.99
CA MET A 1064 23.25 -5.94 -5.98
C MET A 1064 24.01 -5.07 -4.96
N ASN A 1065 25.35 -4.97 -5.09
CA ASN A 1065 26.26 -4.27 -4.19
C ASN A 1065 26.01 -4.65 -2.71
N ASN A 1066 26.26 -5.91 -2.38
CA ASN A 1066 25.99 -6.48 -1.07
C ASN A 1066 26.99 -5.97 -0.04
N PHE A 1067 26.59 -4.97 0.73
CA PHE A 1067 27.39 -4.36 1.77
C PHE A 1067 26.99 -4.92 3.13
N THR A 1068 27.98 -5.40 3.87
CA THR A 1068 27.81 -5.85 5.26
C THR A 1068 28.80 -5.15 6.15
N PHE A 1069 28.41 -4.91 7.39
CA PHE A 1069 29.34 -4.54 8.43
C PHE A 1069 28.83 -5.01 9.79
N GLY A 1070 29.75 -5.16 10.73
CA GLY A 1070 29.38 -5.52 12.07
C GLY A 1070 30.54 -5.84 12.98
N ASP A 1071 30.15 -6.25 14.19
CA ASP A 1071 31.00 -6.73 15.27
C ASP A 1071 30.28 -7.88 15.99
N ALA A 1072 30.69 -8.22 17.22
CA ALA A 1072 30.06 -9.27 18.03
C ALA A 1072 28.62 -8.94 18.45
N THR A 1073 28.24 -7.66 18.46
CA THR A 1073 26.98 -7.12 18.98
C THR A 1073 26.07 -6.50 17.91
N HIS A 1074 26.65 -5.99 16.82
CA HIS A 1074 25.94 -5.36 15.71
C HIS A 1074 26.20 -6.15 14.42
N GLN A 1075 25.13 -6.49 13.70
CA GLN A 1075 25.23 -7.10 12.37
C GLN A 1075 24.31 -6.34 11.42
N TYR A 1076 24.86 -5.85 10.31
CA TYR A 1076 24.12 -5.13 9.29
C TYR A 1076 24.41 -5.71 7.91
N TYR A 1077 23.34 -5.83 7.12
CA TYR A 1077 23.39 -6.18 5.71
C TYR A 1077 22.51 -5.21 4.93
N GLU A 1078 22.97 -4.81 3.74
CA GLU A 1078 22.25 -3.96 2.81
C GLU A 1078 22.63 -4.29 1.35
N THR A 1079 21.63 -4.31 0.46
CA THR A 1079 21.84 -4.22 -1.00
C THR A 1079 21.72 -2.77 -1.41
N ILE A 1080 22.54 -2.33 -2.36
CA ILE A 1080 22.58 -0.93 -2.81
C ILE A 1080 22.29 -0.87 -4.30
N SER A 1081 21.29 -0.07 -4.66
CA SER A 1081 20.84 0.10 -6.04
C SER A 1081 21.83 0.89 -6.93
N GLY A 1082 21.65 0.74 -8.24
CA GLY A 1082 22.42 1.41 -9.28
C GLY A 1082 21.55 1.69 -10.51
N GLY A 1083 22.16 1.79 -11.68
CA GLY A 1083 21.45 2.11 -12.91
C GLY A 1083 20.71 0.91 -13.53
N SER A 1084 19.47 1.10 -13.97
CA SER A 1084 18.77 0.13 -14.81
C SER A 1084 19.16 0.25 -16.29
N GLY A 1085 19.02 -0.83 -17.04
CA GLY A 1085 19.27 -0.82 -18.49
C GLY A 1085 18.19 -0.08 -19.27
N ALA A 1086 18.57 0.59 -20.35
CA ALA A 1086 17.66 1.20 -21.31
C ALA A 1086 17.05 0.15 -22.26
N GLY A 1087 15.93 0.48 -22.90
CA GLY A 1087 15.28 -0.40 -23.87
C GLY A 1087 14.64 0.35 -25.02
N PRO A 1088 13.95 -0.35 -25.92
CA PRO A 1088 13.33 0.26 -27.09
C PRO A 1088 12.20 1.20 -26.67
N GLY A 1089 12.46 2.51 -26.71
CA GLY A 1089 11.46 3.53 -26.38
C GLY A 1089 11.58 4.13 -24.98
N PHE A 1090 12.57 3.74 -24.17
CA PHE A 1090 12.70 4.22 -22.79
C PHE A 1090 14.14 4.25 -22.28
N ASP A 1091 14.45 5.27 -21.48
CA ASP A 1091 15.69 5.39 -20.71
C ASP A 1091 15.69 4.45 -19.50
N GLY A 1092 16.89 4.10 -19.02
CA GLY A 1092 17.06 3.44 -17.74
C GLY A 1092 16.79 4.38 -16.56
N THR A 1093 16.30 3.81 -15.47
CA THR A 1093 16.04 4.52 -14.22
C THR A 1093 17.28 4.52 -13.34
N SER A 1094 17.63 5.71 -12.83
CA SER A 1094 18.76 5.91 -11.92
C SER A 1094 18.46 5.46 -10.50
N VAL A 1095 19.44 4.82 -9.86
CA VAL A 1095 19.47 4.42 -8.45
C VAL A 1095 18.17 3.73 -8.02
N VAL A 1096 17.88 2.59 -8.66
CA VAL A 1096 16.72 1.74 -8.36
C VAL A 1096 17.10 0.27 -8.36
N GLN A 1097 16.45 -0.52 -7.53
CA GLN A 1097 16.64 -1.97 -7.52
C GLN A 1097 16.15 -2.58 -8.83
N THR A 1098 16.96 -3.47 -9.40
CA THR A 1098 16.67 -4.13 -10.67
C THR A 1098 16.75 -5.64 -10.53
N HIS A 1099 16.02 -6.32 -11.41
CA HIS A 1099 16.12 -7.77 -11.60
C HIS A 1099 15.92 -8.57 -10.30
N MET A 1100 16.96 -9.22 -9.78
CA MET A 1100 16.84 -10.27 -8.77
C MET A 1100 16.63 -9.77 -7.33
N THR A 1101 16.62 -8.45 -7.11
CA THR A 1101 16.33 -7.84 -5.79
C THR A 1101 15.32 -6.70 -5.91
N ASN A 1102 14.61 -6.42 -4.83
CA ASN A 1102 13.79 -5.22 -4.64
C ASN A 1102 13.76 -4.74 -3.18
N SER A 1103 14.75 -5.11 -2.38
CA SER A 1103 14.75 -4.77 -0.96
C SER A 1103 14.97 -3.28 -0.74
N ARG A 1104 14.32 -2.75 0.30
CA ARG A 1104 14.41 -1.32 0.64
C ARG A 1104 15.74 -1.00 1.32
N LEU A 1105 16.12 0.27 1.22
CA LEU A 1105 17.21 0.86 2.00
C LEU A 1105 16.75 1.10 3.45
N THR A 1106 17.67 1.04 4.41
CA THR A 1106 17.40 1.56 5.77
C THR A 1106 17.36 3.09 5.74
N ASP A 1107 16.36 3.70 6.40
CA ASP A 1107 16.26 5.17 6.47
C ASP A 1107 17.52 5.75 7.13
N PRO A 1108 18.09 6.86 6.60
CA PRO A 1108 19.30 7.47 7.15
C PRO A 1108 19.28 7.70 8.67
N GLU A 1109 18.16 8.14 9.23
CA GLU A 1109 18.09 8.41 10.68
C GLU A 1109 18.05 7.13 11.50
N VAL A 1110 17.37 6.11 10.99
CA VAL A 1110 17.29 4.79 11.62
C VAL A 1110 18.65 4.11 11.61
N LEU A 1111 19.38 4.22 10.49
CA LEU A 1111 20.73 3.67 10.36
C LEU A 1111 21.66 4.25 11.43
N GLU A 1112 21.70 5.58 11.57
CA GLU A 1112 22.56 6.27 12.54
C GLU A 1112 22.12 6.09 13.99
N PHE A 1113 20.82 5.88 14.22
CA PHE A 1113 20.30 5.64 15.55
C PHE A 1113 20.60 4.22 16.05
N ARG A 1114 20.54 3.22 15.16
CA ARG A 1114 20.69 1.80 15.51
C ARG A 1114 22.11 1.28 15.47
N PHE A 1115 22.94 1.87 14.63
CA PHE A 1115 24.29 1.41 14.38
C PHE A 1115 25.27 2.55 14.63
N PRO A 1116 26.48 2.28 15.16
CA PRO A 1116 27.51 3.28 15.40
C PRO A 1116 28.22 3.68 14.09
N VAL A 1117 27.42 4.10 13.12
CA VAL A 1117 27.84 4.63 11.82
C VAL A 1117 27.09 5.93 11.54
N ARG A 1118 27.63 6.72 10.62
CA ARG A 1118 27.02 7.95 10.13
C ARG A 1118 26.98 7.91 8.61
N LEU A 1119 25.83 8.22 8.02
CA LEU A 1119 25.70 8.36 6.58
C LEU A 1119 26.12 9.80 6.23
N ASP A 1120 27.28 9.93 5.58
CA ASP A 1120 27.80 11.23 5.15
C ASP A 1120 27.05 11.72 3.91
N SER A 1121 26.74 10.83 2.96
CA SER A 1121 25.89 11.14 1.80
C SER A 1121 25.33 9.90 1.11
N TYR A 1122 24.25 10.08 0.34
CA TYR A 1122 23.83 9.16 -0.71
C TYR A 1122 23.25 9.95 -1.89
N ALA A 1123 23.98 9.97 -3.00
CA ALA A 1123 23.68 10.81 -4.17
C ALA A 1123 23.73 10.02 -5.48
N ILE A 1124 23.05 10.53 -6.51
CA ILE A 1124 23.10 9.98 -7.87
C ILE A 1124 24.46 10.32 -8.49
N ARG A 1125 25.15 9.31 -9.02
CA ARG A 1125 26.44 9.43 -9.70
C ARG A 1125 26.23 9.85 -11.16
N GLN A 1126 26.14 11.16 -11.39
CA GLN A 1126 25.91 11.74 -12.71
C GLN A 1126 26.95 11.31 -13.76
N GLY A 1127 26.48 10.99 -14.98
CA GLY A 1127 27.33 10.60 -16.10
C GLY A 1127 27.86 9.17 -16.06
N SER A 1128 27.34 8.34 -15.16
CA SER A 1128 27.60 6.90 -15.10
C SER A 1128 26.69 6.07 -16.02
N GLY A 1129 25.54 6.58 -16.44
CA GLY A 1129 24.63 5.90 -17.38
C GLY A 1129 25.22 5.77 -18.79
N GLY A 1130 25.05 4.60 -19.40
CA GLY A 1130 25.54 4.32 -20.76
C GLY A 1130 24.83 5.17 -21.81
N ALA A 1131 25.58 5.77 -22.73
CA ALA A 1131 25.01 6.60 -23.79
C ALA A 1131 24.29 5.76 -24.87
N GLY A 1132 23.32 6.36 -25.53
CA GLY A 1132 22.58 5.80 -26.66
C GLY A 1132 21.46 6.73 -27.04
N ARG A 1133 20.64 6.34 -28.02
CA ARG A 1133 19.36 7.04 -28.28
C ARG A 1133 18.51 7.11 -27.01
N TRP A 1134 18.50 6.02 -26.25
CA TRP A 1134 17.99 5.94 -24.90
C TRP A 1134 19.16 5.69 -23.94
N ARG A 1135 19.26 6.49 -22.89
CA ARG A 1135 20.37 6.46 -21.93
C ARG A 1135 20.13 5.42 -20.85
N GLY A 1136 21.17 4.71 -20.43
CA GLY A 1136 21.12 3.86 -19.25
C GLY A 1136 20.94 4.69 -17.97
N GLY A 1137 20.37 4.07 -16.94
CA GLY A 1137 20.19 4.72 -15.64
C GLY A 1137 21.52 5.02 -14.96
N GLU A 1138 21.56 6.08 -14.16
CA GLU A 1138 22.74 6.46 -13.39
C GLU A 1138 22.89 5.56 -12.15
N GLY A 1139 24.12 5.23 -11.78
CA GLY A 1139 24.49 4.64 -10.50
C GLY A 1139 24.39 5.65 -9.35
N GLY A 1140 24.78 5.23 -8.15
CA GLY A 1140 24.79 6.06 -6.93
C GLY A 1140 26.15 6.03 -6.22
N GLU A 1141 26.41 7.05 -5.39
CA GLU A 1141 27.55 7.10 -4.47
C GLU A 1141 27.03 7.16 -3.03
N ARG A 1142 27.35 6.13 -2.23
CA ARG A 1142 26.97 6.02 -0.83
C ARG A 1142 28.22 6.07 0.05
N ARG A 1143 28.23 6.94 1.06
CA ARG A 1143 29.39 7.20 1.93
C ARG A 1143 29.02 6.98 3.40
N ILE A 1144 29.57 5.94 4.02
CA ILE A 1144 29.24 5.56 5.41
C ILE A 1144 30.49 5.66 6.28
N ARG A 1145 30.44 6.53 7.29
CA ARG A 1145 31.49 6.76 8.27
C ARG A 1145 31.30 5.88 9.50
N PHE A 1146 32.35 5.19 9.92
CA PHE A 1146 32.33 4.36 11.12
C PHE A 1146 32.68 5.17 12.37
N LEU A 1147 31.94 4.98 13.45
CA LEU A 1147 32.15 5.69 14.73
C LEU A 1147 32.82 4.79 15.78
N THR A 1148 32.78 3.48 15.58
CA THR A 1148 33.45 2.46 16.40
C THR A 1148 34.20 1.48 15.50
N PRO A 1149 35.18 0.73 16.04
CA PRO A 1149 35.83 -0.34 15.28
C PRO A 1149 34.83 -1.40 14.82
N MET A 1150 34.87 -1.77 13.53
CA MET A 1150 33.99 -2.78 12.93
C MET A 1150 34.67 -3.46 11.74
N THR A 1151 34.22 -4.66 11.39
CA THR A 1151 34.58 -5.29 10.11
C THR A 1151 33.54 -4.89 9.06
N ALA A 1152 33.99 -4.39 7.90
CA ALA A 1152 33.14 -4.12 6.75
C ALA A 1152 33.50 -5.05 5.58
N SER A 1153 32.49 -5.51 4.85
CA SER A 1153 32.64 -6.43 3.71
C SER A 1153 31.73 -6.04 2.55
N ILE A 1154 32.22 -6.26 1.34
CA ILE A 1154 31.49 -6.04 0.11
C ILE A 1154 31.58 -7.27 -0.79
N LEU A 1155 30.42 -7.71 -1.29
CA LEU A 1155 30.29 -8.64 -2.41
C LEU A 1155 29.67 -7.84 -3.57
N SER A 1156 30.40 -7.72 -4.69
CA SER A 1156 29.93 -6.97 -5.85
C SER A 1156 30.50 -7.50 -7.17
N ASN A 1157 29.92 -7.03 -8.27
CA ASN A 1157 30.36 -7.24 -9.66
C ASN A 1157 30.31 -5.91 -10.43
N GLY A 1158 30.71 -5.92 -11.70
CA GLY A 1158 30.68 -4.72 -12.55
C GLY A 1158 31.75 -3.68 -12.18
N ARG A 1159 32.88 -4.13 -11.63
CA ARG A 1159 34.07 -3.34 -11.31
C ARG A 1159 35.15 -3.44 -12.38
N THR A 1160 35.11 -4.48 -13.22
CA THR A 1160 36.04 -4.66 -14.35
C THR A 1160 35.43 -4.40 -15.72
N SER A 1161 34.10 -4.53 -15.83
CA SER A 1161 33.33 -4.30 -17.06
C SER A 1161 32.03 -3.57 -16.75
N GLY A 1162 31.69 -2.58 -17.58
CA GLY A 1162 30.43 -1.84 -17.47
C GLY A 1162 29.20 -2.69 -17.86
N ALA A 1163 28.01 -2.28 -17.40
CA ALA A 1163 26.75 -2.88 -17.85
C ALA A 1163 26.61 -2.68 -19.36
N PHE A 1164 26.54 -3.77 -20.14
CA PHE A 1164 26.58 -3.68 -21.60
C PHE A 1164 25.40 -2.90 -22.18
N GLY A 1165 25.67 -2.11 -23.23
CA GLY A 1165 24.63 -1.48 -24.05
C GLY A 1165 24.07 -2.41 -25.11
N MET A 1166 22.98 -2.01 -25.77
CA MET A 1166 22.31 -2.82 -26.78
C MET A 1166 21.90 -2.01 -28.01
N ALA A 1167 21.82 -2.67 -29.17
CA ALA A 1167 21.39 -2.07 -30.44
C ALA A 1167 22.19 -0.80 -30.84
N GLY A 1168 23.47 -0.75 -30.50
CA GLY A 1168 24.36 0.41 -30.75
C GLY A 1168 24.60 1.32 -29.54
N GLY A 1169 23.87 1.13 -28.44
CA GLY A 1169 24.12 1.84 -27.18
C GLY A 1169 25.43 1.42 -26.51
N LEU A 1170 26.02 2.33 -25.75
CA LEU A 1170 27.28 2.17 -25.04
C LEU A 1170 27.07 1.57 -23.63
N PRO A 1171 28.10 0.90 -23.08
CA PRO A 1171 28.07 0.41 -21.71
C PRO A 1171 27.95 1.54 -20.67
N GLY A 1172 27.31 1.24 -19.55
CA GLY A 1172 27.36 2.09 -18.35
C GLY A 1172 28.74 2.07 -17.68
N ALA A 1173 29.02 3.05 -16.84
CA ALA A 1173 30.27 3.13 -16.08
C ALA A 1173 30.36 2.01 -15.03
N MET A 1174 31.59 1.56 -14.79
CA MET A 1174 31.90 0.59 -13.74
C MET A 1174 31.65 1.17 -12.35
N GLY A 1175 31.36 0.28 -11.40
CA GLY A 1175 31.33 0.62 -9.98
C GLY A 1175 32.74 0.69 -9.37
N GLU A 1176 32.83 1.12 -8.12
CA GLU A 1176 34.08 1.21 -7.36
C GLU A 1176 33.81 1.06 -5.86
N ASN A 1177 34.72 0.42 -5.14
CA ASN A 1177 34.68 0.26 -3.69
C ASN A 1177 35.93 0.89 -3.08
N VAL A 1178 35.78 1.85 -2.17
CA VAL A 1178 36.90 2.64 -1.62
C VAL A 1178 36.75 2.81 -0.12
N VAL A 1179 37.85 2.72 0.62
CA VAL A 1179 37.95 3.13 2.01
C VAL A 1179 38.79 4.39 2.10
N GLU A 1180 38.19 5.46 2.60
CA GLU A 1180 38.90 6.68 2.96
C GLU A 1180 39.23 6.61 4.45
N ARG A 1181 40.52 6.46 4.75
CA ARG A 1181 41.03 6.36 6.12
C ARG A 1181 40.98 7.72 6.80
N ALA A 1182 40.81 7.72 8.13
CA ALA A 1182 40.79 8.95 8.93
C ALA A 1182 42.10 9.78 8.81
N ASP A 1183 43.21 9.15 8.44
CA ASP A 1183 44.51 9.80 8.19
C ASP A 1183 44.66 10.36 6.74
N GLY A 1184 43.61 10.28 5.93
CA GLY A 1184 43.57 10.75 4.55
C GLY A 1184 44.07 9.75 3.50
N ARG A 1185 44.53 8.55 3.89
CA ARG A 1185 44.87 7.50 2.92
C ARG A 1185 43.60 6.97 2.24
N ILE A 1186 43.73 6.62 0.97
CA ILE A 1186 42.67 5.99 0.16
C ILE A 1186 43.08 4.56 -0.15
N GLU A 1187 42.24 3.60 0.21
CA GLU A 1187 42.41 2.18 -0.09
C GLU A 1187 41.30 1.74 -1.05
N VAL A 1188 41.69 1.34 -2.26
CA VAL A 1188 40.76 0.84 -3.28
C VAL A 1188 40.61 -0.67 -3.10
N LEU A 1189 39.36 -1.12 -2.94
CA LEU A 1189 39.02 -2.54 -2.83
C LEU A 1189 38.61 -3.11 -4.19
N GLY A 1190 38.76 -4.43 -4.36
CA GLY A 1190 38.30 -5.14 -5.56
C GLY A 1190 36.77 -5.27 -5.63
N HIS A 1191 36.31 -6.16 -6.52
CA HIS A 1191 34.89 -6.53 -6.63
C HIS A 1191 34.36 -7.23 -5.37
N ILE A 1192 35.23 -7.95 -4.66
CA ILE A 1192 35.00 -8.42 -3.29
C ILE A 1192 36.05 -7.82 -2.37
N GLY A 1193 35.70 -7.59 -1.10
CA GLY A 1193 36.62 -7.03 -0.11
C GLY A 1193 36.15 -7.22 1.33
N GLN A 1194 37.10 -7.28 2.24
CA GLN A 1194 36.89 -7.25 3.70
C GLN A 1194 37.96 -6.35 4.31
N VAL A 1195 37.56 -5.49 5.23
CA VAL A 1195 38.42 -4.48 5.82
C VAL A 1195 38.01 -4.18 7.26
N GLU A 1196 39.01 -3.98 8.12
CA GLU A 1196 38.79 -3.45 9.46
C GLU A 1196 38.69 -1.92 9.39
N MET A 1197 37.58 -1.40 9.90
CA MET A 1197 37.27 0.03 9.92
C MET A 1197 37.60 0.60 11.29
N ALA A 1198 38.34 1.71 11.32
CA ALA A 1198 38.57 2.47 12.54
C ALA A 1198 37.55 3.63 12.68
N PRO A 1199 37.34 4.17 13.90
CA PRO A 1199 36.56 5.39 14.07
C PRO A 1199 37.08 6.51 13.16
N GLY A 1200 36.19 7.10 12.38
CA GLY A 1200 36.51 8.15 11.42
C GLY A 1200 36.73 7.66 9.98
N ASP A 1201 36.99 6.38 9.76
CA ASP A 1201 37.10 5.81 8.40
C ASP A 1201 35.74 5.86 7.67
N VAL A 1202 35.77 6.06 6.35
CA VAL A 1202 34.57 6.12 5.49
C VAL A 1202 34.64 5.03 4.43
N PHE A 1203 33.61 4.19 4.36
CA PHE A 1203 33.41 3.26 3.26
C PHE A 1203 32.57 3.94 2.17
N VAL A 1204 33.11 3.99 0.96
CA VAL A 1204 32.50 4.65 -0.22
C VAL A 1204 32.19 3.60 -1.28
N ILE A 1205 30.92 3.52 -1.67
CA ILE A 1205 30.43 2.61 -2.69
C ILE A 1205 29.89 3.42 -3.85
N ARG A 1206 30.53 3.30 -5.01
CA ARG A 1206 30.04 3.84 -6.28
C ARG A 1206 29.42 2.69 -7.06
N THR A 1207 28.10 2.69 -7.21
CA THR A 1207 27.41 1.62 -7.94
C THR A 1207 27.51 1.83 -9.46
N PRO A 1208 27.44 0.76 -10.26
CA PRO A 1208 27.51 0.87 -11.72
C PRO A 1208 26.29 1.61 -12.30
N GLY A 1209 26.51 2.26 -13.46
CA GLY A 1209 25.40 2.71 -14.30
C GLY A 1209 24.85 1.58 -15.17
N GLY A 1210 23.65 1.78 -15.74
CA GLY A 1210 23.04 0.86 -16.70
C GLY A 1210 23.54 1.09 -18.12
N GLY A 1211 23.37 0.10 -19.00
CA GLY A 1211 23.71 0.22 -20.42
C GLY A 1211 22.71 1.04 -21.23
N GLY A 1212 23.19 1.76 -22.25
CA GLY A 1212 22.37 2.52 -23.19
C GLY A 1212 21.76 1.65 -24.31
N TYR A 1213 20.76 2.18 -25.01
CA TYR A 1213 20.06 1.48 -26.10
C TYR A 1213 19.95 2.37 -27.35
N GLY A 1214 20.29 1.81 -28.51
CA GLY A 1214 20.26 2.52 -29.79
C GLY A 1214 21.48 3.42 -30.02
N ALA A 1215 21.87 3.61 -31.29
CA ALA A 1215 22.96 4.47 -31.70
C ALA A 1215 22.60 5.97 -31.67
#